data_AF-A0A930K0P5-F1
#
_entry.id   AF-A0A930K0P5-F1
#
_cell.length_a   1.000
_cell.length_b   1.000
_cell.length_c   1.000
_cell.angle_alpha   90.00
_cell.angle_beta   90.00
_cell.angle_gamma   90.00
#
_symmetry.space_group_name_H-M   'P 1'
#
loop_
_entity.id
_entity.type
_entity.pdbx_description
1 polymer ?
#
loop_
_entity_poly.entity_id
_entity_poly.type
_entity_poly.pdbx_seq_one_letter_code
_entity_poly.pdbx_strand_id
1 'polypeptide(L)'
;MDDLLTRYNKLLRQYEVLHKENEVLKSLLKIHGVEYETRMKEDMNKPIYSLVSVPTITLSIDERLRLFQSLFKGRENVFARRWFSKTTGKSGYQPVCINEWKQGICDKKKYRCVICPNRNFAPLTTQDMYRHLEGKDEYCCDVVGLYAIMQDNNCAFLCADFDDKNCKYGYKEDVLAYVGVCREWQIPYAIERSRSGNGAHVWIFFEAPLPASKARRLGNAILTEAMTRNGQMSFNSYDRFFPNQDYLPEGGFGNLVALPLQGQARRKQNSVFVDNDFLVYKDQWAFLYNLKKIQESTIDQLLRLHYQEELGKLSMSSESKPWVTPLPQNITQEDFHAKVEIIKADKLYIPLKAVSAKVLNHLKRIAAFKNPEFYSKQALRLSTYAIPRIISCFDITNEYLAMPRGCEDATRSFLNDNAVTYTIIDKTNHGNKISVSFQGEEREEQLEAINALLPYTNGILHATTAFGKTVTAAAIIARKKVNTLILVHSKALLKQWHDRLTEFLNIDYPQHEEKNKRGRRKVFSPIGCFDSSGNTLHGIIDIALIQSCLDEDGVKPFVQDYGLVIVDECHHVSSITFEQVLMSIKTHTIYGLTATPIRKDGHQPIIFMQCGPIRFSTDVKSQIAKQSFDRFLIPRFTSYNSILEDRLSIATLYKYLSEDEIRNNLIVEDICKAVNTGRTPIILTNRTAHVSVLAEKLKATIKNVISLTGAGTTREKREAMQRLQTIPDSEQLVIVATGKYIGEGFDYPRLDTLFLALPISWKGLLTQYAGRLHREYEGKKDVRIYDYIDIHEPICDSMYRKRLKGYAAIGYKTINTAQPTLFDHINDISSSVVENQIFNGSTFYRPYTSDLTKAKRSIVISSPKLYRTEQNPLVTLLKELAHQGIEILIITAAENEQT
;
A
#
# COMPACT_ATOMS: atom_id res chain seq x y z
N MET A 1 -8.82 -54.45 -25.04
CA MET A 1 -9.04 -53.71 -26.30
C MET A 1 -10.53 -53.47 -26.51
N ASP A 2 -11.38 -54.46 -26.26
CA ASP A 2 -12.85 -54.34 -26.40
C ASP A 2 -13.53 -53.29 -25.49
N ASP A 3 -13.04 -53.07 -24.27
CA ASP A 3 -13.60 -52.03 -23.37
C ASP A 3 -13.36 -50.60 -23.89
N LEU A 4 -12.20 -50.36 -24.53
CA LEU A 4 -11.87 -49.08 -25.16
C LEU A 4 -12.69 -48.82 -26.42
N LEU A 5 -12.89 -49.86 -27.25
CA LEU A 5 -13.73 -49.76 -28.44
C LEU A 5 -15.21 -49.51 -28.07
N THR A 6 -15.67 -50.15 -26.99
CA THR A 6 -17.03 -49.95 -26.46
C THR A 6 -17.22 -48.55 -25.91
N ARG A 7 -16.24 -48.02 -25.15
CA ARG A 7 -16.26 -46.62 -24.68
C ARG A 7 -16.18 -45.62 -25.83
N TYR A 8 -15.33 -45.88 -26.83
CA TYR A 8 -15.21 -45.04 -28.03
C TYR A 8 -16.53 -44.97 -28.79
N ASN A 9 -17.17 -46.11 -29.06
CA ASN A 9 -18.44 -46.16 -29.77
C ASN A 9 -19.58 -45.50 -28.96
N LYS A 10 -19.54 -45.61 -27.62
CA LYS A 10 -20.48 -44.90 -26.73
C LYS A 10 -20.28 -43.38 -26.80
N LEU A 11 -19.03 -42.92 -26.79
CA LEU A 11 -18.70 -41.49 -26.92
C LEU A 11 -19.08 -40.95 -28.30
N LEU A 12 -18.82 -41.72 -29.35
CA LEU A 12 -19.16 -41.34 -30.73
C LEU A 12 -20.67 -41.18 -30.89
N ARG A 13 -21.47 -42.11 -30.35
CA ARG A 13 -22.94 -41.96 -30.31
C ARG A 13 -23.39 -40.74 -29.52
N GLN A 14 -22.80 -40.48 -28.36
CA GLN A 14 -23.15 -39.29 -27.56
C GLN A 14 -22.79 -37.99 -28.29
N TYR A 15 -21.65 -37.97 -28.97
CA TYR A 15 -21.22 -36.85 -29.79
C TYR A 15 -22.19 -36.60 -30.97
N GLU A 16 -22.60 -37.64 -31.68
CA GLU A 16 -23.57 -37.53 -32.77
C GLU A 16 -24.93 -37.00 -32.29
N VAL A 17 -25.41 -37.46 -31.14
CA VAL A 17 -26.67 -36.97 -30.52
C VAL A 17 -26.55 -35.50 -30.17
N LEU A 18 -25.49 -35.11 -29.45
CA LEU A 18 -25.23 -33.71 -29.07
C LEU A 18 -25.08 -32.80 -30.29
N HIS A 19 -24.40 -33.27 -31.33
CA HIS A 19 -24.24 -32.51 -32.56
C HIS A 19 -25.59 -32.27 -33.24
N LYS A 20 -26.45 -33.29 -33.29
CA LYS A 20 -27.78 -33.18 -33.91
C LYS A 20 -28.71 -32.27 -33.09
N GLU A 21 -28.66 -32.37 -31.77
CA GLU A 21 -29.40 -31.51 -30.85
C GLU A 21 -28.95 -30.05 -30.95
N ASN A 22 -27.65 -29.81 -31.08
CA ASN A 22 -27.07 -28.49 -31.29
C ASN A 22 -27.52 -27.87 -32.62
N GLU A 23 -27.58 -28.65 -33.71
CA GLU A 23 -28.12 -28.18 -34.99
C GLU A 23 -29.61 -27.84 -34.93
N VAL A 24 -30.41 -28.62 -34.18
CA VAL A 24 -31.83 -28.31 -33.93
C VAL A 24 -31.95 -27.01 -33.12
N LEU A 25 -31.15 -26.83 -32.08
CA LEU A 25 -31.15 -25.60 -31.26
C LEU A 25 -30.73 -24.38 -32.08
N LYS A 26 -29.68 -24.48 -32.91
CA LYS A 26 -29.28 -23.41 -33.83
C LYS A 26 -30.38 -23.06 -34.82
N SER A 27 -31.12 -24.06 -35.32
CA SER A 27 -32.26 -23.86 -36.22
C SER A 27 -33.40 -23.14 -35.52
N LEU A 28 -33.72 -23.52 -34.27
CA LEU A 28 -34.71 -22.85 -33.42
C LEU A 28 -34.32 -21.41 -33.10
N LEU A 29 -33.06 -21.16 -32.74
CA LEU A 29 -32.54 -19.82 -32.47
C LEU A 29 -32.65 -18.93 -33.72
N LYS A 30 -32.37 -19.49 -34.91
CA LYS A 30 -32.53 -18.78 -36.19
C LYS A 30 -33.99 -18.44 -36.52
N ILE A 31 -34.92 -19.34 -36.20
CA ILE A 31 -36.38 -19.10 -36.36
C ILE A 31 -36.86 -17.99 -35.42
N HIS A 32 -36.28 -17.88 -34.23
CA HIS A 32 -36.68 -16.89 -33.21
C HIS A 32 -35.83 -15.61 -33.24
N GLY A 33 -34.98 -15.41 -34.27
CA GLY A 33 -34.19 -14.19 -34.45
C GLY A 33 -33.13 -13.94 -33.37
N VAL A 34 -32.68 -14.98 -32.66
CA VAL A 34 -31.65 -14.87 -31.61
C VAL A 34 -30.28 -15.09 -32.26
N GLU A 35 -29.44 -14.05 -32.28
CA GLU A 35 -28.04 -14.13 -32.72
C GLU A 35 -27.22 -15.06 -31.80
N TYR A 36 -26.38 -15.90 -32.40
CA TYR A 36 -25.41 -16.73 -31.67
C TYR A 36 -24.03 -16.67 -32.35
N GLU A 37 -22.96 -16.53 -31.56
CA GLU A 37 -21.59 -16.49 -32.08
C GLU A 37 -21.15 -17.85 -32.66
N THR A 38 -20.96 -17.92 -33.98
CA THR A 38 -20.28 -19.03 -34.65
C THR A 38 -18.76 -18.96 -34.44
N ARG A 39 -18.27 -19.37 -33.25
CA ARG A 39 -16.84 -19.36 -32.89
C ARG A 39 -15.89 -20.29 -33.66
N MET A 40 -16.32 -20.98 -34.72
CA MET A 40 -15.50 -22.04 -35.34
C MET A 40 -15.21 -21.90 -36.85
N LYS A 41 -15.64 -20.84 -37.55
CA LYS A 41 -15.39 -20.73 -39.00
C LYS A 41 -14.39 -19.65 -39.44
N GLU A 42 -14.02 -18.69 -38.59
CA GLU A 42 -13.16 -17.57 -39.04
C GLU A 42 -11.64 -17.79 -38.87
N ASP A 43 -11.21 -18.79 -38.09
CA ASP A 43 -9.76 -18.98 -37.78
C ASP A 43 -8.96 -19.77 -38.83
N MET A 44 -9.59 -20.37 -39.84
CA MET A 44 -8.89 -21.26 -40.79
C MET A 44 -8.17 -20.55 -41.95
N ASN A 45 -8.34 -19.23 -42.11
CA ASN A 45 -7.79 -18.49 -43.26
C ASN A 45 -6.72 -17.43 -42.91
N LYS A 46 -6.28 -17.32 -41.66
CA LYS A 46 -5.13 -16.45 -41.32
C LYS A 46 -3.82 -17.16 -41.63
N PRO A 47 -2.87 -16.52 -42.33
CA PRO A 47 -1.56 -17.13 -42.59
C PRO A 47 -0.88 -17.42 -41.26
N ILE A 48 -0.50 -18.67 -41.02
CA ILE A 48 0.17 -19.09 -39.77
C ILE A 48 1.67 -18.70 -39.78
N TYR A 49 2.24 -18.64 -40.97
CA TYR A 49 3.67 -18.42 -41.18
C TYR A 49 3.98 -17.04 -41.75
N SER A 50 5.09 -16.48 -41.29
CA SER A 50 5.64 -15.23 -41.79
C SER A 50 6.01 -15.33 -43.27
N LEU A 51 5.81 -14.22 -44.00
CA LEU A 51 6.26 -14.04 -45.38
C LEU A 51 7.71 -13.52 -45.46
N VAL A 52 8.32 -13.16 -44.31
CA VAL A 52 9.70 -12.70 -44.25
C VAL A 52 10.64 -13.84 -44.65
N SER A 53 11.35 -13.67 -45.76
CA SER A 53 12.36 -14.62 -46.23
C SER A 53 13.67 -14.40 -45.48
N VAL A 54 14.11 -15.44 -44.75
CA VAL A 54 15.41 -15.49 -44.11
C VAL A 54 16.30 -16.42 -44.94
N PRO A 55 17.61 -16.13 -45.12
CA PRO A 55 18.49 -17.01 -45.88
C PRO A 55 18.45 -18.44 -45.35
N THR A 56 18.15 -19.41 -46.23
CA THR A 56 18.06 -20.82 -45.85
C THR A 56 19.42 -21.33 -45.41
N ILE A 57 19.48 -21.95 -44.24
CA ILE A 57 20.70 -22.55 -43.70
C ILE A 57 20.46 -23.99 -43.31
N THR A 58 21.43 -24.86 -43.60
CA THR A 58 21.39 -26.25 -43.17
C THR A 58 22.39 -26.43 -42.04
N LEU A 59 21.89 -26.50 -40.80
CA LEU A 59 22.70 -26.76 -39.61
C LEU A 59 22.50 -28.21 -39.14
N SER A 60 23.60 -28.89 -38.81
CA SER A 60 23.58 -30.15 -38.08
C SER A 60 22.98 -29.99 -36.67
N ILE A 61 22.66 -31.10 -36.00
CA ILE A 61 22.10 -31.07 -34.63
C ILE A 61 23.06 -30.38 -33.66
N ASP A 62 24.37 -30.68 -33.75
CA ASP A 62 25.38 -30.08 -32.89
C ASP A 62 25.56 -28.58 -33.15
N GLU A 63 25.46 -28.14 -34.40
CA GLU A 63 25.53 -26.72 -34.73
C GLU A 63 24.29 -25.96 -34.23
N ARG A 64 23.09 -26.56 -34.28
CA ARG A 64 21.88 -25.96 -33.70
C ARG A 64 21.99 -25.81 -32.19
N LEU A 65 22.52 -26.83 -31.51
CA LEU A 65 22.74 -26.81 -30.06
C LEU A 65 23.76 -25.74 -29.66
N ARG A 66 24.88 -25.64 -30.38
CA ARG A 66 25.89 -24.59 -30.17
C ARG A 66 25.34 -23.20 -30.41
N LEU A 67 24.59 -22.99 -31.49
CA LEU A 67 23.93 -21.71 -31.79
C LEU A 67 22.98 -21.32 -30.64
N PHE A 68 22.13 -22.24 -30.21
CA PHE A 68 21.17 -22.01 -29.13
C PHE A 68 21.87 -21.65 -27.81
N GLN A 69 22.91 -22.40 -27.43
CA GLN A 69 23.72 -22.10 -26.23
C GLN A 69 24.45 -20.75 -26.32
N SER A 70 24.86 -20.33 -27.52
CA SER A 70 25.56 -19.05 -27.72
C SER A 70 24.67 -17.82 -27.58
N LEU A 71 23.34 -18.00 -27.69
CA LEU A 71 22.34 -16.95 -27.55
C LEU A 71 21.76 -16.96 -26.13
N PHE A 72 21.32 -18.12 -25.65
CA PHE A 72 20.72 -18.27 -24.34
C PHE A 72 21.76 -18.68 -23.31
N LYS A 73 22.68 -17.76 -23.01
CA LYS A 73 23.71 -17.94 -21.98
C LYS A 73 23.29 -17.32 -20.66
N GLY A 74 23.23 -18.16 -19.62
CA GLY A 74 22.95 -17.75 -18.24
C GLY A 74 24.00 -18.33 -17.29
N ARG A 75 23.62 -18.56 -16.04
CA ARG A 75 24.50 -19.17 -15.04
C ARG A 75 24.89 -20.61 -15.42
N GLU A 76 26.18 -20.90 -15.44
CA GLU A 76 26.72 -22.19 -15.94
C GLU A 76 26.66 -23.31 -14.88
N ASN A 77 26.79 -22.97 -13.59
CA ASN A 77 26.90 -23.94 -12.51
C ASN A 77 25.55 -24.38 -11.90
N VAL A 78 24.43 -23.84 -12.38
CA VAL A 78 23.09 -24.23 -11.95
C VAL A 78 22.06 -23.83 -13.00
N PHE A 79 21.12 -24.73 -13.29
CA PHE A 79 19.94 -24.45 -14.10
C PHE A 79 18.69 -24.98 -13.40
N ALA A 80 17.51 -24.55 -13.86
CA ALA A 80 16.25 -25.07 -13.37
C ALA A 80 15.57 -25.97 -14.40
N ARG A 81 14.81 -26.93 -13.90
CA ARG A 81 13.94 -27.78 -14.72
C ARG A 81 12.50 -27.65 -14.25
N ARG A 82 11.58 -27.71 -15.21
CA ARG A 82 10.16 -27.69 -14.90
C ARG A 82 9.75 -29.00 -14.23
N TRP A 83 8.92 -28.92 -13.19
CA TRP A 83 8.31 -30.06 -12.53
C TRP A 83 6.79 -30.00 -12.65
N PHE A 84 6.15 -31.16 -12.62
CA PHE A 84 4.70 -31.30 -12.62
C PHE A 84 4.27 -32.34 -11.57
N SER A 85 3.28 -32.00 -10.75
CA SER A 85 2.70 -32.90 -9.75
C SER A 85 1.38 -33.47 -10.29
N LYS A 86 1.36 -34.77 -10.59
CA LYS A 86 0.15 -35.48 -11.04
C LYS A 86 -0.98 -35.44 -9.99
N THR A 87 -0.63 -35.46 -8.70
CA THR A 87 -1.60 -35.49 -7.60
C THR A 87 -2.30 -34.14 -7.37
N THR A 88 -1.59 -33.03 -7.56
CA THR A 88 -2.12 -31.69 -7.26
C THR A 88 -2.44 -30.85 -8.51
N GLY A 89 -2.04 -31.32 -9.69
CA GLY A 89 -2.12 -30.56 -10.94
C GLY A 89 -1.18 -29.34 -11.01
N LYS A 90 -0.37 -29.09 -9.97
CA LYS A 90 0.52 -27.93 -9.90
C LYS A 90 1.80 -28.16 -10.69
N SER A 91 2.39 -27.06 -11.18
CA SER A 91 3.68 -27.08 -11.84
C SER A 91 4.52 -25.86 -11.47
N GLY A 92 5.83 -25.95 -11.68
CA GLY A 92 6.76 -24.87 -11.43
C GLY A 92 8.15 -25.22 -11.93
N TYR A 93 9.14 -24.40 -11.58
CA TYR A 93 10.54 -24.66 -11.86
C TYR A 93 11.31 -24.87 -10.57
N GLN A 94 12.31 -25.75 -10.61
CA GLN A 94 13.21 -25.99 -9.49
C GLN A 94 14.65 -26.16 -9.97
N PRO A 95 15.66 -25.71 -9.19
CA PRO A 95 17.06 -25.93 -9.54
C PRO A 95 17.37 -27.44 -9.55
N VAL A 96 18.13 -27.88 -10.55
CA VAL A 96 18.54 -29.29 -10.67
C VAL A 96 19.71 -29.55 -9.72
N CYS A 97 19.53 -30.51 -8.82
CA CYS A 97 20.51 -30.87 -7.80
C CYS A 97 20.85 -32.36 -7.93
N ILE A 98 22.15 -32.70 -7.92
CA ILE A 98 22.63 -34.08 -7.96
C ILE A 98 22.23 -34.85 -6.70
N ASN A 99 22.08 -34.14 -5.58
CA ASN A 99 21.65 -34.71 -4.30
C ASN A 99 20.13 -34.76 -4.14
N GLU A 100 19.36 -34.38 -5.16
CA GLU A 100 17.90 -34.39 -5.08
C GLU A 100 17.37 -35.79 -4.75
N TRP A 101 16.51 -35.89 -3.73
CA TRP A 101 15.89 -37.14 -3.24
C TRP A 101 16.84 -38.20 -2.68
N LYS A 102 18.13 -37.90 -2.45
CA LYS A 102 19.03 -38.78 -1.70
C LYS A 102 18.67 -38.79 -0.22
N GLN A 103 18.23 -39.96 0.26
CA GLN A 103 17.84 -40.18 1.65
C GLN A 103 19.00 -39.86 2.61
N GLY A 104 18.72 -39.08 3.67
CA GLY A 104 19.72 -38.61 4.63
C GLY A 104 20.54 -37.38 4.23
N ILE A 105 20.49 -36.95 2.95
CA ILE A 105 21.30 -35.82 2.44
C ILE A 105 20.42 -34.62 2.07
N CYS A 106 19.34 -34.84 1.31
CA CYS A 106 18.44 -33.77 0.84
C CYS A 106 17.07 -33.88 1.51
N ASP A 107 16.79 -32.95 2.42
CA ASP A 107 15.48 -32.82 3.08
C ASP A 107 14.74 -31.57 2.59
N LYS A 108 13.94 -31.74 1.53
CA LYS A 108 13.09 -30.69 0.96
C LYS A 108 11.92 -30.27 1.86
N LYS A 109 11.61 -31.03 2.92
CA LYS A 109 10.58 -30.64 3.90
C LYS A 109 11.17 -29.66 4.93
N LYS A 110 12.43 -29.86 5.32
CA LYS A 110 13.12 -29.02 6.31
C LYS A 110 13.82 -27.79 5.73
N TYR A 111 14.45 -27.90 4.55
CA TYR A 111 15.25 -26.81 3.95
C TYR A 111 14.82 -26.46 2.52
N ARG A 112 14.77 -25.16 2.18
CA ARG A 112 14.67 -24.69 0.80
C ARG A 112 16.02 -24.86 0.09
N CYS A 113 16.04 -25.19 -1.20
CA CYS A 113 17.29 -25.41 -1.96
C CYS A 113 18.28 -24.22 -1.88
N VAL A 114 17.78 -22.99 -1.71
CA VAL A 114 18.61 -21.78 -1.56
C VAL A 114 19.48 -21.84 -0.30
N ILE A 115 18.97 -22.38 0.81
CA ILE A 115 19.64 -22.42 2.12
C ILE A 115 20.08 -23.84 2.52
N CYS A 116 20.04 -24.79 1.58
CA CYS A 116 20.37 -26.17 1.86
C CYS A 116 21.90 -26.32 2.05
N PRO A 117 22.39 -26.82 3.20
CA PRO A 117 23.82 -26.99 3.45
C PRO A 117 24.44 -28.09 2.56
N ASN A 118 23.64 -29.05 2.09
CA ASN A 118 24.07 -30.19 1.26
C ASN A 118 23.79 -30.00 -0.24
N ARG A 119 23.61 -28.74 -0.69
CA ARG A 119 23.29 -28.44 -2.10
C ARG A 119 24.47 -28.78 -3.02
N ASN A 120 24.19 -29.55 -4.07
CA ASN A 120 25.15 -29.88 -5.13
C ASN A 120 24.46 -29.74 -6.49
N PHE A 121 24.50 -28.54 -7.06
CA PHE A 121 23.77 -28.23 -8.29
C PHE A 121 24.46 -28.79 -9.53
N ALA A 122 23.64 -29.29 -10.46
CA ALA A 122 24.15 -29.78 -11.73
C ALA A 122 24.40 -28.60 -12.69
N PRO A 123 25.55 -28.57 -13.40
CA PRO A 123 25.75 -27.65 -14.51
C PRO A 123 24.81 -28.00 -15.67
N LEU A 124 24.48 -27.02 -16.51
CA LEU A 124 23.66 -27.25 -17.70
C LEU A 124 24.47 -27.97 -18.78
N THR A 125 24.01 -29.15 -19.21
CA THR A 125 24.71 -29.95 -20.23
C THR A 125 24.08 -29.81 -21.62
N THR A 126 24.84 -30.14 -22.67
CA THR A 126 24.32 -30.24 -24.04
C THR A 126 23.18 -31.26 -24.15
N GLN A 127 23.21 -32.33 -23.35
CA GLN A 127 22.13 -33.32 -23.31
C GLN A 127 20.83 -32.73 -22.73
N ASP A 128 20.92 -31.84 -21.73
CA ASP A 128 19.76 -31.14 -21.20
C ASP A 128 19.12 -30.21 -22.24
N MET A 129 19.96 -29.50 -23.01
CA MET A 129 19.50 -28.65 -24.12
C MET A 129 18.85 -29.46 -25.24
N TYR A 130 19.43 -30.62 -25.59
CA TYR A 130 18.84 -31.53 -26.56
C TYR A 130 17.44 -31.99 -26.11
N ARG A 131 17.29 -32.45 -24.85
CA ARG A 131 15.99 -32.88 -24.30
C ARG A 131 14.95 -31.76 -24.30
N HIS A 132 15.36 -30.54 -23.94
CA HIS A 132 14.50 -29.37 -23.94
C HIS A 132 13.91 -29.08 -25.34
N LEU A 133 14.74 -29.13 -26.37
CA LEU A 133 14.34 -28.88 -27.76
C LEU A 133 13.54 -30.04 -28.37
N GLU A 134 13.87 -31.28 -27.99
CA GLU A 134 13.18 -32.48 -28.46
C GLU A 134 11.75 -32.59 -27.90
N GLY A 135 11.54 -32.20 -26.63
CA GLY A 135 10.23 -32.08 -26.01
C GLY A 135 9.42 -33.38 -26.01
N LYS A 136 9.99 -34.48 -25.52
CA LYS A 136 9.32 -35.79 -25.47
C LYS A 136 8.46 -35.98 -24.23
N ASP A 137 8.70 -35.22 -23.15
CA ASP A 137 7.94 -35.37 -21.91
C ASP A 137 6.53 -34.79 -22.07
N GLU A 138 5.50 -35.62 -21.84
CA GLU A 138 4.09 -35.25 -21.97
C GLU A 138 3.71 -34.07 -21.05
N TYR A 139 4.32 -34.03 -19.85
CA TYR A 139 4.07 -32.99 -18.86
C TYR A 139 5.00 -31.80 -19.03
N CYS A 140 5.87 -31.76 -20.04
CA CYS A 140 6.90 -30.74 -20.25
C CYS A 140 7.88 -30.63 -19.08
N CYS A 141 8.23 -31.75 -18.44
CA CYS A 141 9.26 -31.78 -17.38
C CYS A 141 10.69 -31.73 -17.93
N ASP A 142 10.86 -31.82 -19.25
CA ASP A 142 12.13 -31.63 -19.97
C ASP A 142 12.47 -30.15 -20.24
N VAL A 143 11.57 -29.22 -19.91
CA VAL A 143 11.78 -27.79 -20.11
C VAL A 143 12.83 -27.23 -19.15
N VAL A 144 13.85 -26.60 -19.71
CA VAL A 144 14.94 -25.92 -19.01
C VAL A 144 14.59 -24.44 -18.80
N GLY A 145 14.95 -23.92 -17.63
CA GLY A 145 15.00 -22.50 -17.34
C GLY A 145 16.40 -22.07 -16.91
N LEU A 146 16.78 -20.85 -17.28
CA LEU A 146 18.07 -20.25 -16.98
C LEU A 146 17.97 -19.13 -15.96
N TYR A 147 18.98 -19.06 -15.09
CA TYR A 147 19.21 -17.90 -14.26
C TYR A 147 19.96 -16.85 -15.07
N ALA A 148 19.32 -15.70 -15.32
CA ALA A 148 19.79 -14.69 -16.28
C ALA A 148 21.05 -13.93 -15.83
N ILE A 149 21.29 -13.81 -14.52
CA ILE A 149 22.48 -13.16 -13.96
C ILE A 149 23.54 -14.20 -13.62
N MET A 150 24.76 -13.97 -14.08
CA MET A 150 25.94 -14.80 -13.82
C MET A 150 26.58 -14.43 -12.46
N GLN A 151 27.59 -15.19 -12.04
CA GLN A 151 28.21 -15.03 -10.70
C GLN A 151 28.97 -13.71 -10.55
N ASP A 152 29.43 -13.15 -11.66
CA ASP A 152 30.13 -11.86 -11.77
C ASP A 152 29.17 -10.66 -11.89
N ASN A 153 27.85 -10.88 -11.72
CA ASN A 153 26.78 -9.89 -11.92
C ASN A 153 26.56 -9.45 -13.38
N ASN A 154 27.13 -10.16 -14.35
CA ASN A 154 26.90 -9.89 -15.77
C ASN A 154 25.73 -10.73 -16.32
N CYS A 155 25.20 -10.34 -17.48
CA CYS A 155 24.20 -11.08 -18.25
C CYS A 155 24.51 -11.04 -19.76
N ALA A 156 24.11 -12.07 -20.50
CA ALA A 156 24.34 -12.17 -21.95
C ALA A 156 23.16 -11.68 -22.79
N PHE A 157 22.00 -11.45 -22.17
CA PHE A 157 20.80 -10.95 -22.80
C PHE A 157 19.98 -10.10 -21.83
N LEU A 158 19.04 -9.34 -22.39
CA LEU A 158 17.91 -8.75 -21.70
C LEU A 158 16.64 -9.35 -22.28
N CYS A 159 15.73 -9.80 -21.43
CA CYS A 159 14.43 -10.34 -21.85
C CYS A 159 13.31 -9.58 -21.13
N ALA A 160 12.38 -8.99 -21.90
CA ALA A 160 11.18 -8.33 -21.37
C ALA A 160 9.99 -9.28 -21.45
N ASP A 161 9.32 -9.53 -20.32
CA ASP A 161 8.21 -10.46 -20.17
C ASP A 161 6.87 -9.73 -20.27
N PHE A 162 6.04 -10.11 -21.23
CA PHE A 162 4.69 -9.58 -21.43
C PHE A 162 3.67 -10.73 -21.29
N ASP A 163 2.88 -10.75 -20.20
CA ASP A 163 1.94 -11.81 -19.85
C ASP A 163 0.54 -11.24 -19.57
N ASP A 164 -0.42 -11.47 -20.48
CA ASP A 164 -1.83 -11.13 -20.28
C ASP A 164 -2.62 -12.37 -19.84
N LYS A 165 -2.49 -12.72 -18.56
CA LYS A 165 -3.03 -13.98 -18.00
C LYS A 165 -4.53 -14.19 -18.19
N ASN A 166 -5.30 -13.10 -18.36
CA ASN A 166 -6.75 -13.15 -18.53
C ASN A 166 -7.19 -12.80 -19.95
N CYS A 167 -6.25 -12.60 -20.89
CA CYS A 167 -6.50 -12.12 -22.26
C CYS A 167 -7.42 -10.90 -22.31
N LYS A 168 -7.37 -10.04 -21.29
CA LYS A 168 -8.37 -8.99 -21.08
C LYS A 168 -8.04 -7.71 -21.85
N TYR A 169 -6.76 -7.49 -22.12
CA TYR A 169 -6.25 -6.21 -22.62
C TYR A 169 -5.43 -6.35 -23.91
N GLY A 170 -4.92 -7.54 -24.22
CA GLY A 170 -4.12 -7.83 -25.41
C GLY A 170 -2.64 -7.48 -25.22
N TYR A 171 -1.75 -8.48 -25.19
CA TYR A 171 -0.30 -8.27 -25.01
C TYR A 171 0.42 -7.74 -26.27
N LYS A 172 -0.20 -7.90 -27.45
CA LYS A 172 0.46 -7.63 -28.74
C LYS A 172 0.77 -6.16 -28.92
N GLU A 173 -0.14 -5.28 -28.52
CA GLU A 173 0.04 -3.83 -28.63
C GLU A 173 1.20 -3.37 -27.74
N ASP A 174 1.26 -3.82 -26.49
CA ASP A 174 2.35 -3.48 -25.56
C ASP A 174 3.71 -3.93 -26.09
N VAL A 175 3.78 -5.14 -26.65
CA VAL A 175 4.98 -5.67 -27.31
C VAL A 175 5.36 -4.82 -28.52
N LEU A 176 4.39 -4.48 -29.39
CA LEU A 176 4.60 -3.66 -30.58
C LEU A 176 5.10 -2.25 -30.24
N ALA A 177 4.55 -1.65 -29.18
CA ALA A 177 5.01 -0.36 -28.67
C ALA A 177 6.46 -0.43 -28.18
N TYR A 178 6.82 -1.49 -27.43
CA TYR A 178 8.18 -1.70 -26.94
C TYR A 178 9.18 -1.94 -28.09
N VAL A 179 8.88 -2.84 -29.03
CA VAL A 179 9.77 -3.13 -30.17
C VAL A 179 9.80 -2.01 -31.21
N GLY A 180 8.77 -1.17 -31.26
CA GLY A 180 8.75 0.04 -32.09
C GLY A 180 9.89 0.99 -31.70
N VAL A 181 10.14 1.17 -30.41
CA VAL A 181 11.30 1.92 -29.90
C VAL A 181 12.60 1.22 -30.26
N CYS A 182 12.69 -0.11 -30.05
CA CYS A 182 13.88 -0.87 -30.44
C CYS A 182 14.22 -0.67 -31.92
N ARG A 183 13.23 -0.68 -32.81
CA ARG A 183 13.42 -0.49 -34.25
C ARG A 183 13.98 0.89 -34.58
N GLU A 184 13.41 1.94 -33.98
CA GLU A 184 13.86 3.31 -34.21
C GLU A 184 15.27 3.56 -33.67
N TRP A 185 15.57 3.01 -32.49
CA TRP A 185 16.90 3.08 -31.88
C TRP A 185 17.90 2.08 -32.49
N GLN A 186 17.50 1.36 -33.54
CA GLN A 186 18.29 0.34 -34.24
C GLN A 186 18.82 -0.77 -33.32
N ILE A 187 18.08 -1.09 -32.25
CA ILE A 187 18.38 -2.19 -31.34
C ILE A 187 17.82 -3.50 -31.93
N PRO A 188 18.67 -4.51 -32.19
CA PRO A 188 18.22 -5.84 -32.58
C PRO A 188 17.36 -6.49 -31.48
N TYR A 189 16.21 -7.05 -31.87
CA TYR A 189 15.28 -7.71 -30.96
C TYR A 189 14.72 -9.00 -31.57
N ALA A 190 14.21 -9.90 -30.73
CA ALA A 190 13.47 -11.09 -31.14
C ALA A 190 12.22 -11.27 -30.28
N ILE A 191 11.07 -11.45 -30.92
CA ILE A 191 9.78 -11.70 -30.25
C ILE A 191 9.57 -13.21 -30.18
N GLU A 192 9.46 -13.76 -28.98
CA GLU A 192 9.05 -15.14 -28.74
C GLU A 192 7.63 -15.15 -28.18
N ARG A 193 6.71 -15.88 -28.83
CA ARG A 193 5.38 -16.11 -28.26
C ARG A 193 5.48 -17.02 -27.05
N SER A 194 4.81 -16.69 -25.94
CA SER A 194 4.88 -17.48 -24.70
C SER A 194 4.37 -18.91 -24.88
N ARG A 195 4.65 -19.76 -23.89
CA ARG A 195 4.19 -21.16 -23.85
C ARG A 195 2.66 -21.28 -23.92
N SER A 196 1.92 -20.39 -23.26
CA SER A 196 0.45 -20.39 -23.25
C SER A 196 -0.14 -19.83 -24.55
N GLY A 197 0.61 -19.00 -25.29
CA GLY A 197 0.13 -18.22 -26.43
C GLY A 197 -0.48 -16.86 -26.05
N ASN A 198 -0.67 -16.61 -24.75
CA ASN A 198 -1.33 -15.41 -24.20
C ASN A 198 -0.34 -14.34 -23.71
N GLY A 199 0.89 -14.41 -24.19
CA GLY A 199 1.96 -13.49 -23.86
C GLY A 199 3.12 -13.61 -24.83
N ALA A 200 4.15 -12.81 -24.62
CA ALA A 200 5.39 -12.87 -25.38
C ALA A 200 6.59 -12.43 -24.54
N HIS A 201 7.77 -12.91 -24.93
CA HIS A 201 9.04 -12.41 -24.45
C HIS A 201 9.75 -11.64 -25.58
N VAL A 202 10.30 -10.47 -25.26
CA VAL A 202 11.14 -9.71 -26.19
C VAL A 202 12.59 -9.83 -25.75
N TRP A 203 13.42 -10.47 -26.58
CA TRP A 203 14.82 -10.76 -26.32
C TRP A 203 15.74 -9.77 -27.03
N ILE A 204 16.76 -9.27 -26.31
CA ILE A 204 17.87 -8.48 -26.84
C ILE A 204 19.17 -9.19 -26.42
N PHE A 205 20.03 -9.52 -27.38
CA PHE A 205 21.25 -10.29 -27.15
C PHE A 205 22.49 -9.42 -27.28
N PHE A 206 23.45 -9.60 -26.37
CA PHE A 206 24.69 -8.83 -26.33
C PHE A 206 25.85 -9.59 -26.98
N GLU A 207 26.75 -8.86 -27.65
CA GLU A 207 27.93 -9.47 -28.28
C GLU A 207 28.89 -10.04 -27.22
N ALA A 208 29.11 -9.28 -26.14
CA ALA A 208 29.80 -9.70 -24.93
C ALA A 208 28.88 -9.54 -23.72
N PRO A 209 29.05 -10.34 -22.64
CA PRO A 209 28.28 -10.15 -21.41
C PRO A 209 28.48 -8.76 -20.80
N LEU A 210 27.40 -8.19 -20.27
CA LEU A 210 27.36 -6.84 -19.72
C LEU A 210 26.90 -6.84 -18.26
N PRO A 211 27.23 -5.82 -17.45
CA PRO A 211 26.64 -5.67 -16.13
C PRO A 211 25.11 -5.69 -16.20
N ALA A 212 24.47 -6.50 -15.35
CA ALA A 212 23.00 -6.60 -15.31
C ALA A 212 22.32 -5.25 -15.09
N SER A 213 22.97 -4.35 -14.33
CA SER A 213 22.54 -2.97 -14.14
C SER A 213 22.47 -2.17 -15.44
N LYS A 214 23.46 -2.32 -16.33
CA LYS A 214 23.51 -1.64 -17.63
C LYS A 214 22.40 -2.16 -18.55
N ALA A 215 22.23 -3.49 -18.62
CA ALA A 215 21.15 -4.10 -19.40
C ALA A 215 19.76 -3.63 -18.92
N ARG A 216 19.53 -3.57 -17.61
CA ARG A 216 18.27 -3.07 -17.04
C ARG A 216 18.03 -1.60 -17.34
N ARG A 217 19.07 -0.75 -17.27
CA ARG A 217 18.96 0.67 -17.64
C ARG A 217 18.52 0.83 -19.10
N LEU A 218 19.05 0.02 -20.01
CA LEU A 218 18.62 0.00 -21.41
C LEU A 218 17.14 -0.39 -21.52
N GLY A 219 16.72 -1.48 -20.90
CA GLY A 219 15.32 -1.93 -20.91
C GLY A 219 14.36 -0.87 -20.37
N ASN A 220 14.72 -0.24 -19.24
CA ASN A 220 13.94 0.85 -18.65
C ASN A 220 13.86 2.07 -19.58
N ALA A 221 14.95 2.43 -20.29
CA ALA A 221 14.95 3.54 -21.24
C ALA A 221 13.99 3.25 -22.41
N ILE A 222 14.06 2.04 -22.99
CA ILE A 222 13.15 1.60 -24.07
C ILE A 222 11.69 1.65 -23.60
N LEU A 223 11.40 1.09 -22.41
CA LEU A 223 10.06 1.06 -21.85
C LEU A 223 9.53 2.48 -21.58
N THR A 224 10.37 3.35 -21.03
CA THR A 224 10.00 4.75 -20.72
C THR A 224 9.69 5.53 -22.00
N GLU A 225 10.51 5.36 -23.04
CA GLU A 225 10.25 5.98 -24.33
C GLU A 225 8.98 5.43 -24.98
N ALA A 226 8.76 4.11 -24.89
CA ALA A 226 7.57 3.46 -25.45
C ALA A 226 6.28 3.96 -24.77
N MET A 227 6.32 4.14 -23.44
CA MET A 227 5.26 4.78 -22.66
C MET A 227 5.09 6.26 -23.02
N THR A 228 6.19 6.96 -23.30
CA THR A 228 6.15 8.39 -23.63
C THR A 228 5.49 8.63 -24.98
N ARG A 229 5.83 7.83 -26.00
CA ARG A 229 5.27 7.91 -27.35
C ARG A 229 3.81 7.48 -27.39
N ASN A 230 3.49 6.38 -26.73
CA ASN A 230 2.14 5.83 -26.68
C ASN A 230 1.44 6.26 -25.39
N GLY A 231 1.27 7.58 -25.24
CA GLY A 231 0.66 8.21 -24.07
C GLY A 231 -0.79 7.79 -23.78
N GLN A 232 -1.42 6.90 -24.56
CA GLN A 232 -2.73 6.31 -24.27
C GLN A 232 -2.64 4.89 -23.66
N MET A 233 -1.51 4.19 -23.83
CA MET A 233 -1.34 2.81 -23.40
C MET A 233 -0.97 2.72 -21.91
N SER A 234 -1.45 1.67 -21.25
CA SER A 234 -1.21 1.40 -19.82
C SER A 234 -0.13 0.34 -19.58
N PHE A 235 0.41 -0.31 -20.62
CA PHE A 235 1.43 -1.37 -20.54
C PHE A 235 1.05 -2.47 -19.53
N ASN A 236 -0.23 -2.84 -19.49
CA ASN A 236 -0.77 -3.76 -18.49
C ASN A 236 -0.23 -5.18 -18.60
N SER A 237 0.26 -5.60 -19.78
CA SER A 237 0.81 -6.93 -19.99
C SER A 237 2.27 -7.05 -19.58
N TYR A 238 3.02 -5.94 -19.44
CA TYR A 238 4.42 -5.99 -19.02
C TYR A 238 4.54 -6.47 -17.55
N ASP A 239 5.23 -7.60 -17.32
CA ASP A 239 5.50 -8.14 -15.99
C ASP A 239 6.85 -7.66 -15.46
N ARG A 240 7.95 -7.98 -16.15
CA ARG A 240 9.32 -7.71 -15.67
C ARG A 240 10.40 -7.90 -16.74
N PHE A 241 11.61 -7.44 -16.44
CA PHE A 241 12.84 -7.79 -17.16
C PHE A 241 13.53 -9.03 -16.57
N PHE A 242 14.31 -9.72 -17.39
CA PHE A 242 15.31 -10.70 -16.99
C PHE A 242 16.66 -10.25 -17.55
N PRO A 243 17.65 -9.92 -16.70
CA PRO A 243 17.57 -9.88 -15.23
C PRO A 243 16.68 -8.74 -14.70
N ASN A 244 16.00 -8.96 -13.57
CA ASN A 244 15.21 -7.93 -12.85
C ASN A 244 15.98 -7.26 -11.70
N GLN A 245 17.24 -7.64 -11.48
CA GLN A 245 18.09 -7.20 -10.37
C GLN A 245 19.49 -6.87 -10.89
N ASP A 246 20.16 -5.90 -10.26
CA ASP A 246 21.48 -5.40 -10.68
C ASP A 246 22.62 -6.29 -10.23
N TYR A 247 22.43 -6.98 -9.09
CA TYR A 247 23.44 -7.81 -8.45
C TYR A 247 22.83 -9.11 -7.95
N LEU A 248 23.65 -10.15 -7.86
CA LEU A 248 23.28 -11.44 -7.31
C LEU A 248 23.34 -11.36 -5.76
N PRO A 249 22.25 -11.66 -5.04
CA PRO A 249 22.30 -11.74 -3.58
C PRO A 249 23.15 -12.92 -3.11
N GLU A 250 23.81 -12.74 -1.97
CA GLU A 250 24.63 -13.78 -1.33
C GLU A 250 23.81 -15.06 -1.11
N GLY A 251 24.31 -16.18 -1.64
CA GLY A 251 23.63 -17.48 -1.60
C GLY A 251 22.44 -17.66 -2.55
N GLY A 252 22.02 -16.64 -3.31
CA GLY A 252 20.92 -16.69 -4.27
C GLY A 252 21.30 -17.18 -5.68
N PHE A 253 20.28 -17.53 -6.47
CA PHE A 253 20.45 -17.99 -7.87
C PHE A 253 20.09 -16.93 -8.91
N GLY A 254 19.25 -15.96 -8.54
CA GLY A 254 18.80 -14.87 -9.40
C GLY A 254 17.51 -15.17 -10.20
N ASN A 255 17.25 -14.28 -11.15
CA ASN A 255 16.13 -14.23 -12.09
C ASN A 255 15.94 -15.49 -12.94
N LEU A 256 14.94 -16.35 -12.72
CA LEU A 256 14.70 -17.49 -13.62
C LEU A 256 13.82 -17.11 -14.82
N VAL A 257 14.31 -17.35 -16.03
CA VAL A 257 13.53 -17.29 -17.28
C VAL A 257 13.49 -18.67 -17.93
N ALA A 258 12.34 -19.08 -18.46
CA ALA A 258 12.22 -20.34 -19.20
C ALA A 258 12.83 -20.18 -20.60
N LEU A 259 13.50 -21.22 -21.11
CA LEU A 259 14.07 -21.17 -22.45
C LEU A 259 12.98 -21.26 -23.53
N PRO A 260 13.18 -20.59 -24.69
CA PRO A 260 12.28 -20.66 -25.84
C PRO A 260 12.44 -21.98 -26.62
N LEU A 261 11.57 -22.24 -27.59
CA LEU A 261 11.56 -23.48 -28.39
C LEU A 261 11.28 -24.75 -27.58
N GLN A 262 10.42 -24.63 -26.56
CA GLN A 262 10.00 -25.75 -25.71
C GLN A 262 9.28 -26.81 -26.54
N GLY A 263 9.85 -28.01 -26.70
CA GLY A 263 9.44 -28.91 -27.78
C GLY A 263 7.93 -29.24 -27.86
N GLN A 264 7.24 -29.49 -26.73
CA GLN A 264 5.77 -29.70 -26.75
C GLN A 264 4.97 -28.44 -27.08
N ALA A 265 5.36 -27.27 -26.56
CA ALA A 265 4.68 -26.02 -26.87
C ALA A 265 4.93 -25.60 -28.33
N ARG A 266 6.14 -25.85 -28.82
CA ARG A 266 6.56 -25.60 -30.20
C ARG A 266 5.73 -26.37 -31.21
N ARG A 267 5.36 -27.63 -30.92
CA ARG A 267 4.43 -28.40 -31.77
C ARG A 267 3.06 -27.73 -31.92
N LYS A 268 2.66 -26.92 -30.95
CA LYS A 268 1.43 -26.09 -30.98
C LYS A 268 1.68 -24.66 -31.46
N GLN A 269 2.83 -24.38 -32.08
CA GLN A 269 3.22 -23.04 -32.54
C GLN A 269 3.30 -21.98 -31.43
N ASN A 270 3.62 -22.43 -30.20
CA ASN A 270 3.89 -21.59 -29.03
C ASN A 270 5.33 -21.79 -28.56
N SER A 271 5.88 -20.87 -27.76
CA SER A 271 7.33 -20.85 -27.47
C SER A 271 8.16 -20.87 -28.75
N VAL A 272 7.77 -20.07 -29.74
CA VAL A 272 8.43 -19.91 -31.04
C VAL A 272 8.63 -18.44 -31.34
N PHE A 273 9.65 -18.13 -32.14
CA PHE A 273 9.91 -16.79 -32.62
C PHE A 273 8.95 -16.40 -33.73
N VAL A 274 8.47 -15.16 -33.64
CA VAL A 274 7.46 -14.59 -34.53
C VAL A 274 7.90 -13.23 -35.05
N ASP A 275 7.33 -12.82 -36.17
CA ASP A 275 7.49 -11.47 -36.71
C ASP A 275 6.60 -10.45 -35.99
N ASN A 276 6.57 -9.21 -36.50
CA ASN A 276 5.80 -8.12 -35.91
C ASN A 276 4.28 -8.32 -36.06
N ASP A 277 3.84 -9.16 -36.99
CA ASP A 277 2.43 -9.55 -37.14
C ASP A 277 2.08 -10.77 -36.27
N PHE A 278 3.03 -11.19 -35.43
CA PHE A 278 2.98 -12.39 -34.61
C PHE A 278 2.83 -13.67 -35.44
N LEU A 279 3.28 -13.68 -36.69
CA LEU A 279 3.32 -14.88 -37.54
C LEU A 279 4.62 -15.65 -37.32
N VAL A 280 4.55 -16.98 -37.38
CA VAL A 280 5.68 -17.85 -37.03
C VAL A 280 6.72 -17.86 -38.16
N TYR A 281 8.00 -17.65 -37.85
CA TYR A 281 9.06 -17.85 -38.85
C TYR A 281 9.10 -19.31 -39.29
N LYS A 282 9.04 -19.56 -40.60
CA LYS A 282 9.03 -20.92 -41.19
C LYS A 282 10.24 -21.74 -40.74
N ASP A 283 11.42 -21.11 -40.77
CA ASP A 283 12.66 -21.69 -40.26
C ASP A 283 13.17 -20.90 -39.05
N GLN A 284 12.86 -21.43 -37.86
CA GLN A 284 13.29 -20.87 -36.57
C GLN A 284 14.82 -20.85 -36.45
N TRP A 285 15.54 -21.80 -37.06
CA TRP A 285 17.00 -21.88 -36.96
C TRP A 285 17.68 -20.89 -37.89
N ALA A 286 17.17 -20.72 -39.11
CA ALA A 286 17.61 -19.65 -40.01
C ALA A 286 17.42 -18.27 -39.36
N PHE A 287 16.28 -18.05 -38.70
CA PHE A 287 16.03 -16.81 -37.94
C PHE A 287 17.07 -16.59 -36.84
N LEU A 288 17.28 -17.59 -35.96
CA LEU A 288 18.24 -17.48 -34.86
C LEU A 288 19.68 -17.30 -35.35
N TYR A 289 20.07 -17.92 -36.47
CA TYR A 289 21.40 -17.81 -37.03
C TYR A 289 21.69 -16.39 -37.55
N ASN A 290 20.69 -15.74 -38.15
CA ASN A 290 20.80 -14.38 -38.68
C ASN A 290 20.52 -13.28 -37.65
N LEU A 291 20.31 -13.64 -36.38
CA LEU A 291 20.00 -12.71 -35.32
C LEU A 291 21.24 -11.87 -34.97
N LYS A 292 21.11 -10.54 -35.06
CA LYS A 292 22.20 -9.61 -34.72
C LYS A 292 22.29 -9.40 -33.21
N LYS A 293 23.52 -9.39 -32.69
CA LYS A 293 23.82 -8.99 -31.30
C LYS A 293 24.18 -7.51 -31.26
N ILE A 294 23.88 -6.84 -30.16
CA ILE A 294 24.24 -5.43 -29.96
C ILE A 294 25.55 -5.30 -29.18
N GLN A 295 26.36 -4.30 -29.56
CA GLN A 295 27.63 -3.96 -28.89
C GLN A 295 27.43 -3.06 -27.67
N GLU A 296 28.33 -3.19 -26.70
CA GLU A 296 28.32 -2.37 -25.48
C GLU A 296 28.44 -0.87 -25.78
N SER A 297 29.29 -0.49 -26.74
CA SER A 297 29.53 0.90 -27.16
C SER A 297 28.25 1.56 -27.67
N THR A 298 27.43 0.85 -28.45
CA THR A 298 26.13 1.31 -28.92
C THR A 298 25.16 1.52 -27.75
N ILE A 299 25.16 0.61 -26.78
CA ILE A 299 24.32 0.74 -25.57
C ILE A 299 24.74 1.97 -24.77
N ASP A 300 26.04 2.20 -24.59
CA ASP A 300 26.55 3.37 -23.86
C ASP A 300 26.18 4.67 -24.57
N GLN A 301 26.19 4.70 -25.91
CA GLN A 301 25.72 5.86 -26.68
C GLN A 301 24.21 6.09 -26.50
N LEU A 302 23.39 5.04 -26.61
CA LEU A 302 21.93 5.13 -26.39
C LEU A 302 21.60 5.59 -24.96
N LEU A 303 22.32 5.08 -23.96
CA LEU A 303 22.21 5.51 -22.57
C LEU A 303 22.78 6.90 -22.30
N ARG A 304 23.52 7.52 -23.22
CA ARG A 304 23.86 8.96 -23.11
C ARG A 304 22.80 9.84 -23.76
N LEU A 305 22.23 9.39 -24.87
CA LEU A 305 21.25 10.14 -25.66
C LEU A 305 19.84 10.12 -25.06
N HIS A 306 19.44 8.97 -24.51
CA HIS A 306 18.05 8.71 -24.13
C HIS A 306 17.87 8.44 -22.63
N TYR A 307 18.94 8.45 -21.84
CA TYR A 307 18.82 8.25 -20.39
C TYR A 307 18.28 9.51 -19.72
N GLN A 308 16.96 9.55 -19.59
CA GLN A 308 16.28 10.36 -18.60
C GLN A 308 16.29 9.61 -17.26
N GLU A 309 16.34 10.34 -16.13
CA GLU A 309 16.17 9.74 -14.81
C GLU A 309 14.97 8.77 -14.82
N GLU A 310 15.15 7.58 -14.21
CA GLU A 310 14.12 6.53 -14.11
C GLU A 310 12.80 7.14 -13.60
N LEU A 311 11.92 7.49 -14.53
CA LEU A 311 10.64 8.16 -14.28
C LEU A 311 10.85 9.49 -13.53
N GLY A 312 11.01 10.60 -14.25
CA GLY A 312 11.09 11.96 -13.68
C GLY A 312 10.07 12.18 -12.55
N LYS A 313 10.41 13.05 -11.57
CA LYS A 313 9.72 13.25 -10.27
C LYS A 313 8.19 13.03 -10.36
N LEU A 314 7.71 11.83 -9.98
CA LEU A 314 6.29 11.54 -9.73
C LEU A 314 5.83 12.24 -8.44
N SER A 315 4.51 12.32 -8.22
CA SER A 315 3.97 12.71 -6.92
C SER A 315 4.60 11.84 -5.82
N MET A 316 5.26 12.47 -4.85
CA MET A 316 6.08 11.76 -3.87
C MET A 316 5.21 11.19 -2.75
N SER A 317 5.42 9.92 -2.40
CA SER A 317 4.86 9.29 -1.19
C SER A 317 5.49 9.79 0.11
N SER A 318 6.29 10.87 0.09
CA SER A 318 7.11 11.31 1.23
C SER A 318 6.29 11.86 2.38
N GLU A 319 6.77 11.63 3.61
CA GLU A 319 6.16 12.10 4.86
C GLU A 319 6.11 13.64 4.97
N SER A 320 6.95 14.37 4.23
CA SER A 320 7.11 15.81 4.42
C SER A 320 6.15 16.67 3.60
N LYS A 321 5.85 16.33 2.34
CA LYS A 321 4.94 17.10 1.46
C LYS A 321 4.36 16.23 0.31
N PRO A 322 3.38 15.34 0.57
CA PRO A 322 2.81 14.45 -0.45
C PRO A 322 1.92 15.14 -1.51
N TRP A 323 1.61 16.42 -1.35
CA TRP A 323 0.85 17.26 -2.31
C TRP A 323 1.77 17.98 -3.32
N VAL A 324 3.06 17.67 -3.36
CA VAL A 324 4.00 18.29 -4.30
C VAL A 324 3.78 17.69 -5.69
N THR A 325 3.37 18.55 -6.62
CA THR A 325 3.17 18.23 -8.02
C THR A 325 4.48 17.89 -8.72
N PRO A 326 4.46 16.97 -9.71
CA PRO A 326 5.62 16.71 -10.56
C PRO A 326 6.03 17.99 -11.30
N LEU A 327 7.33 18.28 -11.42
CA LEU A 327 7.81 19.41 -12.22
C LEU A 327 7.64 19.07 -13.72
N PRO A 328 7.11 19.99 -14.54
CA PRO A 328 7.03 19.78 -15.98
C PRO A 328 8.44 19.69 -16.59
N GLN A 329 8.64 18.74 -17.50
CA GLN A 329 9.87 18.62 -18.29
C GLN A 329 9.55 19.06 -19.73
N ASN A 330 10.15 20.17 -20.17
CA ASN A 330 10.14 20.66 -21.56
C ASN A 330 8.75 20.61 -22.26
N ILE A 331 7.74 21.22 -21.63
CA ILE A 331 6.41 21.44 -22.22
C ILE A 331 6.31 22.90 -22.67
N THR A 332 5.78 23.14 -23.86
CA THR A 332 5.58 24.47 -24.42
C THR A 332 4.12 24.66 -24.85
N GLN A 333 3.72 25.90 -25.21
CA GLN A 333 2.37 26.15 -25.73
C GLN A 333 2.04 25.35 -27.00
N GLU A 334 3.04 24.99 -27.81
CA GLU A 334 2.85 24.20 -29.03
C GLU A 334 2.37 22.76 -28.76
N ASP A 335 2.54 22.28 -27.53
CA ASP A 335 2.05 20.97 -27.09
C ASP A 335 0.53 20.94 -26.81
N PHE A 336 -0.17 22.08 -26.95
CA PHE A 336 -1.62 22.21 -26.79
C PHE A 336 -2.27 22.48 -28.14
N HIS A 337 -2.91 21.46 -28.71
CA HIS A 337 -3.42 21.48 -30.08
C HIS A 337 -4.74 22.25 -30.23
N ALA A 338 -5.45 22.48 -29.12
CA ALA A 338 -6.70 23.22 -29.09
C ALA A 338 -6.93 23.85 -27.72
N LYS A 339 -7.96 24.70 -27.61
CA LYS A 339 -8.49 25.15 -26.32
C LYS A 339 -8.87 23.93 -25.48
N VAL A 340 -8.35 23.84 -24.26
CA VAL A 340 -8.60 22.70 -23.38
C VAL A 340 -9.94 22.91 -22.66
N GLU A 341 -10.95 22.13 -23.05
CA GLU A 341 -12.26 22.12 -22.39
C GLU A 341 -12.34 20.96 -21.40
N ILE A 342 -12.21 21.27 -20.11
CA ILE A 342 -12.22 20.27 -19.04
C ILE A 342 -13.66 20.10 -18.54
N ILE A 343 -14.17 18.88 -18.53
CA ILE A 343 -15.48 18.58 -17.95
C ILE A 343 -15.27 18.11 -16.51
N LYS A 344 -15.89 18.79 -15.54
CA LYS A 344 -15.85 18.42 -14.12
C LYS A 344 -17.16 17.74 -13.73
N ALA A 345 -17.10 16.46 -13.37
CA ALA A 345 -18.23 15.68 -12.87
C ALA A 345 -17.79 14.87 -11.64
N ASP A 346 -17.93 13.54 -11.64
CA ASP A 346 -17.28 12.65 -10.65
C ASP A 346 -15.75 12.70 -10.74
N LYS A 347 -15.23 12.94 -11.95
CA LYS A 347 -13.81 13.11 -12.28
C LYS A 347 -13.59 14.39 -13.10
N LEU A 348 -12.33 14.72 -13.34
CA LEU A 348 -11.91 15.73 -14.31
C LEU A 348 -11.62 15.03 -15.64
N TYR A 349 -12.41 15.33 -16.66
CA TYR A 349 -12.25 14.76 -18.00
C TYR A 349 -11.54 15.78 -18.89
N ILE A 350 -10.37 15.40 -19.39
CA ILE A 350 -9.53 16.23 -20.26
C ILE A 350 -9.52 15.59 -21.66
N PRO A 351 -9.95 16.30 -22.71
CA PRO A 351 -10.00 15.76 -24.08
C PRO A 351 -8.60 15.40 -24.59
N LEU A 352 -8.42 14.16 -25.04
CA LEU A 352 -7.12 13.67 -25.54
C LEU A 352 -6.68 14.41 -26.81
N LYS A 353 -7.63 14.84 -27.65
CA LYS A 353 -7.36 15.59 -28.89
C LYS A 353 -6.82 17.00 -28.65
N ALA A 354 -7.02 17.55 -27.46
CA ALA A 354 -6.61 18.92 -27.15
C ALA A 354 -5.14 19.03 -26.72
N VAL A 355 -4.48 17.90 -26.43
CA VAL A 355 -3.15 17.86 -25.78
C VAL A 355 -2.21 16.88 -26.45
N SER A 356 -0.92 17.19 -26.49
CA SER A 356 0.11 16.27 -26.99
C SER A 356 0.35 15.10 -26.02
N ALA A 357 1.03 14.06 -26.50
CA ALA A 357 1.43 12.93 -25.65
C ALA A 357 2.31 13.36 -24.47
N LYS A 358 3.11 14.44 -24.60
CA LYS A 358 3.93 14.97 -23.51
C LYS A 358 3.08 15.56 -22.40
N VAL A 359 2.10 16.39 -22.76
CA VAL A 359 1.15 17.00 -21.82
C VAL A 359 0.31 15.92 -21.16
N LEU A 360 -0.19 14.96 -21.94
CA LEU A 360 -0.94 13.82 -21.43
C LEU A 360 -0.14 13.03 -20.38
N ASN A 361 1.14 12.75 -20.64
CA ASN A 361 2.00 12.07 -19.68
C ASN A 361 2.26 12.90 -18.42
N HIS A 362 2.36 14.23 -18.52
CA HIS A 362 2.47 15.07 -17.34
C HIS A 362 1.20 15.02 -16.48
N LEU A 363 0.03 15.14 -17.10
CA LEU A 363 -1.27 15.03 -16.43
C LEU A 363 -1.44 13.66 -15.74
N LYS A 364 -1.04 12.57 -16.39
CA LYS A 364 -0.98 11.24 -15.78
C LYS A 364 -0.11 11.19 -14.53
N ARG A 365 1.05 11.87 -14.55
CA ARG A 365 1.97 11.93 -13.39
C ARG A 365 1.39 12.70 -12.21
N ILE A 366 0.49 13.66 -12.44
CA ILE A 366 -0.25 14.35 -11.36
C ILE A 366 -1.15 13.35 -10.63
N ALA A 367 -1.79 12.44 -11.35
CA ALA A 367 -2.70 11.42 -10.82
C ALA A 367 -2.04 10.05 -10.60
N ALA A 368 -0.72 9.99 -10.42
CA ALA A 368 0.02 8.76 -10.17
C ALA A 368 1.18 8.94 -9.18
N PHE A 369 1.52 7.88 -8.45
CA PHE A 369 2.59 7.91 -7.46
C PHE A 369 3.33 6.56 -7.36
N LYS A 370 4.55 6.60 -6.83
CA LYS A 370 5.39 5.40 -6.61
C LYS A 370 4.72 4.46 -5.60
N ASN A 371 4.58 3.17 -5.93
CA ASN A 371 4.03 2.17 -5.01
C ASN A 371 5.05 1.83 -3.90
N PRO A 372 4.84 2.26 -2.64
CA PRO A 372 5.80 2.02 -1.56
C PRO A 372 6.02 0.53 -1.28
N GLU A 373 5.00 -0.30 -1.50
CA GLU A 373 5.10 -1.75 -1.33
C GLU A 373 6.09 -2.38 -2.32
N PHE A 374 6.05 -1.94 -3.58
CA PHE A 374 6.98 -2.40 -4.61
C PHE A 374 8.43 -2.12 -4.20
N TYR A 375 8.74 -0.86 -3.88
CA TYR A 375 10.10 -0.45 -3.55
C TYR A 375 10.58 -1.05 -2.23
N SER A 376 9.70 -1.22 -1.25
CA SER A 376 10.00 -1.93 0.00
C SER A 376 10.38 -3.39 -0.24
N LYS A 377 9.58 -4.13 -1.01
CA LYS A 377 9.89 -5.52 -1.38
C LYS A 377 11.14 -5.63 -2.24
N GLN A 378 11.35 -4.69 -3.15
CA GLN A 378 12.57 -4.62 -3.96
C GLN A 378 13.81 -4.41 -3.08
N ALA A 379 13.77 -3.48 -2.12
CA ALA A 379 14.87 -3.23 -1.18
C ALA A 379 15.17 -4.43 -0.29
N LEU A 380 14.13 -5.17 0.12
CA LEU A 380 14.25 -6.43 0.87
C LEU A 380 14.60 -7.64 0.00
N ARG A 381 14.79 -7.45 -1.31
CA ARG A 381 15.06 -8.51 -2.30
C ARG A 381 13.99 -9.62 -2.30
N LEU A 382 12.76 -9.26 -1.96
CA LEU A 382 11.58 -10.13 -2.00
C LEU A 382 10.93 -10.06 -3.39
N SER A 383 10.13 -11.08 -3.73
CA SER A 383 9.40 -11.10 -5.00
C SER A 383 8.48 -9.89 -5.13
N THR A 384 8.65 -9.13 -6.23
CA THR A 384 7.78 -8.01 -6.62
C THR A 384 6.70 -8.45 -7.62
N TYR A 385 6.57 -9.74 -7.84
CA TYR A 385 5.60 -10.32 -8.78
C TYR A 385 4.17 -9.89 -8.44
N ALA A 386 3.44 -9.40 -9.44
CA ALA A 386 2.07 -8.87 -9.32
C ALA A 386 1.91 -7.59 -8.48
N ILE A 387 3.00 -6.87 -8.20
CA ILE A 387 2.94 -5.59 -7.48
C ILE A 387 3.34 -4.49 -8.45
N PRO A 388 2.44 -3.55 -8.77
CA PRO A 388 2.76 -2.51 -9.74
C PRO A 388 3.80 -1.54 -9.16
N ARG A 389 4.72 -1.05 -9.99
CA ARG A 389 5.74 -0.05 -9.57
C ARG A 389 5.13 1.32 -9.26
N ILE A 390 4.02 1.63 -9.93
CA ILE A 390 3.32 2.91 -9.87
C ILE A 390 1.85 2.59 -9.61
N ILE A 391 1.22 3.34 -8.71
CA ILE A 391 -0.23 3.34 -8.53
C ILE A 391 -0.76 4.50 -9.36
N SER A 392 -1.61 4.17 -10.34
CA SER A 392 -2.29 5.12 -11.21
C SER A 392 -3.73 5.28 -10.74
N CYS A 393 -4.15 6.51 -10.48
CA CYS A 393 -5.51 6.85 -10.05
C CYS A 393 -6.32 7.52 -11.17
N PHE A 394 -5.88 7.44 -12.42
CA PHE A 394 -6.58 7.97 -13.59
C PHE A 394 -7.07 6.84 -14.49
N ASP A 395 -8.11 7.13 -15.27
CA ASP A 395 -8.61 6.27 -16.35
C ASP A 395 -8.42 6.95 -17.70
N ILE A 396 -8.27 6.17 -18.77
CA ILE A 396 -8.20 6.68 -20.14
C ILE A 396 -9.33 6.01 -20.93
N THR A 397 -10.13 6.83 -21.60
CA THR A 397 -11.10 6.38 -22.60
C THR A 397 -10.61 6.77 -23.99
N ASN A 398 -11.36 6.41 -25.04
CA ASN A 398 -11.01 6.78 -26.41
C ASN A 398 -10.94 8.30 -26.63
N GLU A 399 -11.65 9.08 -25.81
CA GLU A 399 -11.79 10.53 -26.00
C GLU A 399 -11.20 11.36 -24.85
N TYR A 400 -11.13 10.83 -23.63
CA TYR A 400 -10.78 11.61 -22.45
C TYR A 400 -9.75 10.91 -21.56
N LEU A 401 -8.87 11.70 -20.96
CA LEU A 401 -8.19 11.35 -19.71
C LEU A 401 -9.11 11.73 -18.55
N ALA A 402 -9.50 10.76 -17.72
CA ALA A 402 -10.31 10.98 -16.53
C ALA A 402 -9.42 10.93 -15.28
N MET A 403 -9.23 12.09 -14.65
CA MET A 403 -8.41 12.25 -13.44
C MET A 403 -9.26 12.46 -12.19
N PRO A 404 -8.78 12.09 -10.99
CA PRO A 404 -9.46 12.40 -9.74
C PRO A 404 -9.65 13.91 -9.55
N ARG A 405 -10.83 14.32 -9.05
CA ARG A 405 -11.19 15.74 -8.87
C ARG A 405 -10.29 16.53 -7.93
N GLY A 406 -9.62 15.87 -6.97
CA GLY A 406 -8.66 16.52 -6.09
C GLY A 406 -7.38 16.98 -6.82
N CYS A 407 -7.17 16.55 -8.07
CA CYS A 407 -6.08 17.02 -8.92
C CYS A 407 -6.40 18.37 -9.59
N GLU A 408 -7.58 18.97 -9.38
CA GLU A 408 -8.02 20.19 -10.07
C GLU A 408 -7.03 21.34 -9.93
N ASP A 409 -6.57 21.64 -8.70
CA ASP A 409 -5.63 22.73 -8.43
C ASP A 409 -4.30 22.51 -9.17
N ALA A 410 -3.80 21.28 -9.15
CA ALA A 410 -2.57 20.89 -9.82
C ALA A 410 -2.69 21.05 -11.35
N THR A 411 -3.80 20.61 -11.92
CA THR A 411 -4.08 20.75 -13.35
C THR A 411 -4.23 22.22 -13.75
N ARG A 412 -4.97 23.02 -12.96
CA ARG A 412 -5.12 24.47 -13.20
C ARG A 412 -3.79 25.20 -13.14
N SER A 413 -2.98 24.94 -12.10
CA SER A 413 -1.63 25.51 -11.97
C SER A 413 -0.80 25.17 -13.20
N PHE A 414 -0.74 23.89 -13.57
CA PHE A 414 0.02 23.45 -14.74
C PHE A 414 -0.41 24.15 -16.04
N LEU A 415 -1.71 24.31 -16.28
CA LEU A 415 -2.20 25.01 -17.47
C LEU A 415 -1.88 26.51 -17.44
N ASN A 416 -2.00 27.15 -16.28
CA ASN A 416 -1.66 28.56 -16.10
C ASN A 416 -0.16 28.82 -16.24
N ASP A 417 0.67 27.95 -15.67
CA ASP A 417 2.14 28.03 -15.74
C ASP A 417 2.65 27.91 -17.19
N ASN A 418 1.88 27.25 -18.07
CA ASN A 418 2.14 27.14 -19.50
C ASN A 418 1.34 28.15 -20.33
N ALA A 419 0.67 29.13 -19.70
CA ALA A 419 -0.14 30.16 -20.33
C ALA A 419 -1.18 29.61 -21.34
N VAL A 420 -1.83 28.50 -20.99
CA VAL A 420 -2.84 27.83 -21.83
C VAL A 420 -4.22 28.36 -21.50
N THR A 421 -5.00 28.70 -22.53
CA THR A 421 -6.41 29.03 -22.34
C THR A 421 -7.25 27.76 -22.18
N TYR A 422 -7.97 27.64 -21.07
CA TYR A 422 -8.85 26.52 -20.79
C TYR A 422 -10.21 26.97 -20.25
N THR A 423 -11.22 26.10 -20.36
CA THR A 423 -12.54 26.28 -19.74
C THR A 423 -12.91 25.06 -18.93
N ILE A 424 -13.57 25.27 -17.80
CA ILE A 424 -14.11 24.18 -16.97
C ILE A 424 -15.63 24.20 -17.10
N ILE A 425 -16.19 23.12 -17.65
CA ILE A 425 -17.63 22.89 -17.70
C ILE A 425 -18.01 22.09 -16.47
N ASP A 426 -18.73 22.73 -15.55
CA ASP A 426 -19.24 22.09 -14.35
C ASP A 426 -20.49 21.25 -14.67
N LYS A 427 -20.36 19.94 -14.51
CA LYS A 427 -21.45 18.94 -14.58
C LYS A 427 -21.63 18.22 -13.24
N THR A 428 -21.12 18.79 -12.16
CA THR A 428 -21.32 18.24 -10.80
C THR A 428 -22.75 18.45 -10.34
N ASN A 429 -23.18 17.62 -9.39
CA ASN A 429 -24.45 17.79 -8.72
C ASN A 429 -24.31 18.83 -7.60
N HIS A 430 -24.99 19.98 -7.75
CA HIS A 430 -25.05 21.03 -6.75
C HIS A 430 -26.00 20.71 -5.58
N GLY A 431 -26.76 19.62 -5.67
CA GLY A 431 -27.69 19.18 -4.66
C GLY A 431 -28.93 20.06 -4.53
N ASN A 432 -29.70 19.78 -3.49
CA ASN A 432 -30.91 20.54 -3.15
C ASN A 432 -30.62 21.51 -2.00
N LYS A 433 -31.22 22.71 -2.06
CA LYS A 433 -31.14 23.67 -0.95
C LYS A 433 -31.94 23.15 0.24
N ILE A 434 -31.36 23.22 1.43
CA ILE A 434 -31.97 22.76 2.69
C ILE A 434 -32.08 23.91 3.69
N SER A 435 -33.10 23.85 4.56
CA SER A 435 -33.30 24.81 5.65
C SER A 435 -32.66 24.26 6.92
N VAL A 436 -31.47 24.79 7.24
CA VAL A 436 -30.68 24.36 8.40
C VAL A 436 -29.96 25.55 9.02
N SER A 437 -29.86 25.56 10.35
CA SER A 437 -29.11 26.55 11.12
C SER A 437 -28.24 25.88 12.17
N PHE A 438 -27.11 26.49 12.51
CA PHE A 438 -26.19 26.03 13.54
C PHE A 438 -26.61 26.60 14.90
N GLN A 439 -26.65 25.76 15.94
CA GLN A 439 -27.13 26.12 17.28
C GLN A 439 -26.01 26.26 18.33
N GLY A 440 -24.75 26.19 17.94
CA GLY A 440 -23.60 26.36 18.83
C GLY A 440 -22.82 27.66 18.61
N GLU A 441 -21.82 27.88 19.44
CA GLU A 441 -20.79 28.91 19.23
C GLU A 441 -19.50 28.23 18.76
N GLU A 442 -18.99 28.63 17.59
CA GLU A 442 -17.73 28.11 17.08
C GLU A 442 -16.54 28.74 17.78
N ARG A 443 -15.53 27.93 18.10
CA ARG A 443 -14.24 28.43 18.59
C ARG A 443 -13.51 29.18 17.48
N GLU A 444 -12.64 30.11 17.85
CA GLU A 444 -11.82 30.88 16.90
C GLU A 444 -11.08 29.99 15.88
N GLU A 445 -10.42 28.92 16.33
CA GLU A 445 -9.73 27.98 15.44
C GLU A 445 -10.68 27.20 14.52
N GLN A 446 -11.92 26.97 14.95
CA GLN A 446 -12.95 26.34 14.11
C GLN A 446 -13.41 27.32 13.03
N LEU A 447 -13.56 28.61 13.35
CA LEU A 447 -13.87 29.66 12.38
C LEU A 447 -12.75 29.80 11.34
N GLU A 448 -11.49 29.79 11.76
CA GLU A 448 -10.34 29.78 10.84
C GLU A 448 -10.39 28.59 9.88
N ALA A 449 -10.64 27.39 10.40
CA ALA A 449 -10.78 26.19 9.60
C ALA A 449 -11.93 26.31 8.58
N ILE A 450 -13.11 26.76 9.04
CA ILE A 450 -14.30 26.95 8.19
C ILE A 450 -13.99 27.94 7.06
N ASN A 451 -13.41 29.10 7.39
CA ASN A 451 -13.06 30.14 6.43
C ASN A 451 -12.00 29.68 5.42
N ALA A 452 -11.10 28.77 5.82
CA ALA A 452 -10.12 28.18 4.91
C ALA A 452 -10.73 27.14 3.94
N LEU A 453 -11.77 26.42 4.35
CA LEU A 453 -12.42 25.36 3.55
C LEU A 453 -13.49 25.90 2.59
N LEU A 454 -14.34 26.83 3.04
CA LEU A 454 -15.52 27.31 2.30
C LEU A 454 -15.26 27.83 0.88
N PRO A 455 -14.13 28.55 0.60
CA PRO A 455 -13.84 29.06 -0.75
C PRO A 455 -13.60 27.96 -1.80
N TYR A 456 -13.29 26.74 -1.36
CA TYR A 456 -12.94 25.64 -2.26
C TYR A 456 -14.06 24.60 -2.32
N THR A 457 -14.22 23.96 -3.47
CA THR A 457 -15.15 22.83 -3.65
C THR A 457 -14.56 21.50 -3.21
N ASN A 458 -13.26 21.46 -2.91
CA ASN A 458 -12.58 20.29 -2.39
C ASN A 458 -11.53 20.68 -1.35
N GLY A 459 -11.21 19.78 -0.43
CA GLY A 459 -10.17 20.00 0.55
C GLY A 459 -10.18 19.04 1.73
N ILE A 460 -9.06 19.00 2.45
CA ILE A 460 -8.92 18.24 3.69
C ILE A 460 -8.74 19.17 4.88
N LEU A 461 -9.52 18.91 5.94
CA LEU A 461 -9.29 19.42 7.29
C LEU A 461 -8.38 18.46 8.05
N HIS A 462 -7.12 18.86 8.22
CA HIS A 462 -6.15 18.14 9.05
C HIS A 462 -6.16 18.70 10.47
N ALA A 463 -6.88 18.03 11.37
CA ALA A 463 -6.99 18.48 12.75
C ALA A 463 -6.96 17.30 13.72
N THR A 464 -6.30 17.50 14.86
CA THR A 464 -6.15 16.47 15.90
C THR A 464 -7.50 15.98 16.43
N THR A 465 -7.44 14.90 17.19
CA THR A 465 -8.53 14.47 18.08
C THR A 465 -8.79 15.57 19.12
N ALA A 466 -10.07 15.79 19.47
CA ALA A 466 -10.56 16.89 20.33
C ALA A 466 -10.60 18.32 19.74
N PHE A 467 -10.19 18.55 18.48
CA PHE A 467 -10.44 19.83 17.77
C PHE A 467 -11.94 20.14 17.58
N GLY A 468 -12.78 19.11 17.51
CA GLY A 468 -14.20 19.25 17.20
C GLY A 468 -14.51 19.17 15.70
N LYS A 469 -13.79 18.34 14.93
CA LYS A 469 -13.98 18.15 13.48
C LYS A 469 -15.45 17.97 13.07
N THR A 470 -16.21 17.16 13.81
CA THR A 470 -17.65 16.94 13.56
C THR A 470 -18.47 18.22 13.74
N VAL A 471 -18.17 19.03 14.76
CA VAL A 471 -18.85 20.31 15.01
C VAL A 471 -18.49 21.33 13.92
N THR A 472 -17.21 21.42 13.53
CA THR A 472 -16.76 22.23 12.40
C THR A 472 -17.48 21.84 11.11
N ALA A 473 -17.66 20.54 10.86
CA ALA A 473 -18.39 20.05 9.70
C ALA A 473 -19.88 20.37 9.76
N ALA A 474 -20.53 20.24 10.93
CA ALA A 474 -21.92 20.69 11.13
C ALA A 474 -22.07 22.18 10.80
N ALA A 475 -21.13 23.00 11.26
CA ALA A 475 -21.09 24.44 10.98
C ALA A 475 -20.87 24.74 9.48
N ILE A 476 -20.13 23.90 8.74
CA ILE A 476 -20.01 23.96 7.27
C ILE A 476 -21.33 23.60 6.59
N ILE A 477 -22.03 22.54 7.04
CA ILE A 477 -23.34 22.13 6.52
C ILE A 477 -24.33 23.28 6.65
N ALA A 478 -24.38 23.91 7.83
CA ALA A 478 -25.27 25.05 8.11
C ALA A 478 -24.97 26.30 7.26
N ARG A 479 -23.71 26.51 6.86
CA ARG A 479 -23.31 27.62 5.98
C ARG A 479 -23.55 27.32 4.51
N LYS A 480 -23.27 26.09 4.04
CA LYS A 480 -23.49 25.67 2.65
C LYS A 480 -24.97 25.49 2.33
N LYS A 481 -25.80 25.04 3.28
CA LYS A 481 -27.27 24.85 3.16
C LYS A 481 -27.66 24.00 1.95
N VAL A 482 -26.89 22.96 1.68
CA VAL A 482 -27.12 21.99 0.60
C VAL A 482 -27.23 20.60 1.20
N ASN A 483 -28.06 19.74 0.60
CA ASN A 483 -28.20 18.37 1.05
C ASN A 483 -26.85 17.65 1.12
N THR A 484 -26.61 16.96 2.23
CA THR A 484 -25.29 16.49 2.62
C THR A 484 -25.30 14.99 2.91
N LEU A 485 -24.31 14.28 2.36
CA LEU A 485 -23.99 12.91 2.73
C LEU A 485 -22.69 12.87 3.54
N ILE A 486 -22.75 12.31 4.74
CA ILE A 486 -21.59 12.03 5.58
C ILE A 486 -21.22 10.55 5.44
N LEU A 487 -19.99 10.28 4.98
CA LEU A 487 -19.43 8.94 4.85
C LEU A 487 -18.56 8.60 6.05
N VAL A 488 -18.87 7.48 6.70
CA VAL A 488 -18.16 6.96 7.88
C VAL A 488 -17.84 5.47 7.70
N HIS A 489 -16.82 4.98 8.40
CA HIS A 489 -16.36 3.59 8.28
C HIS A 489 -16.81 2.67 9.43
N SER A 490 -17.46 3.21 10.47
CA SER A 490 -17.91 2.42 11.63
C SER A 490 -19.26 2.89 12.18
N LYS A 491 -20.04 1.96 12.76
CA LYS A 491 -21.33 2.28 13.39
C LYS A 491 -21.18 3.21 14.59
N ALA A 492 -20.05 3.16 15.28
CA ALA A 492 -19.75 4.05 16.40
C ALA A 492 -19.64 5.51 15.91
N LEU A 493 -18.91 5.75 14.82
CA LEU A 493 -18.85 7.06 14.19
C LEU A 493 -20.20 7.51 13.66
N LEU A 494 -20.97 6.62 13.02
CA LEU A 494 -22.31 6.94 12.54
C LEU A 494 -23.19 7.47 13.67
N LYS A 495 -23.23 6.79 14.81
CA LYS A 495 -23.97 7.25 15.99
C LYS A 495 -23.43 8.57 16.53
N GLN A 496 -22.10 8.71 16.64
CA GLN A 496 -21.47 9.95 17.11
C GLN A 496 -21.84 11.15 16.22
N TRP A 497 -21.84 10.97 14.89
CA TRP A 497 -22.28 11.99 13.95
C TRP A 497 -23.76 12.31 14.12
N HIS A 498 -24.62 11.29 14.26
CA HIS A 498 -26.04 11.47 14.47
C HIS A 498 -26.33 12.30 15.73
N ASP A 499 -25.70 11.94 16.86
CA ASP A 499 -25.83 12.65 18.13
C ASP A 499 -25.36 14.12 18.00
N ARG A 500 -24.20 14.36 17.36
CA ARG A 500 -23.64 15.72 17.19
C ARG A 500 -24.43 16.58 16.22
N LEU A 501 -24.92 16.03 15.11
CA LEU A 501 -25.77 16.77 14.19
C LEU A 501 -27.11 17.11 14.86
N THR A 502 -27.66 16.21 15.67
CA THR A 502 -28.88 16.47 16.45
C THR A 502 -28.67 17.58 17.49
N GLU A 503 -27.50 17.64 18.12
CA GLU A 503 -27.15 18.66 19.11
C GLU A 503 -26.92 20.05 18.49
N PHE A 504 -26.21 20.11 17.35
CA PHE A 504 -25.71 21.38 16.81
C PHE A 504 -26.48 21.92 15.60
N LEU A 505 -27.39 21.13 15.00
CA LEU A 505 -28.16 21.57 13.84
C LEU A 505 -29.66 21.61 14.14
N ASN A 506 -30.26 22.74 13.82
CA ASN A 506 -31.71 22.86 13.68
C ASN A 506 -32.09 22.66 12.22
N ILE A 507 -32.69 21.52 11.90
CA ILE A 507 -33.08 21.11 10.55
C ILE A 507 -34.60 21.25 10.46
N ASP A 508 -35.05 22.12 9.57
CA ASP A 508 -36.48 22.24 9.28
C ASP A 508 -36.87 21.09 8.32
N TYR A 509 -37.58 20.10 8.87
CA TYR A 509 -38.03 18.92 8.14
C TYR A 509 -39.56 18.86 8.18
N PRO A 510 -40.26 18.97 7.04
CA PRO A 510 -41.70 18.78 7.00
C PRO A 510 -42.02 17.30 7.28
N GLN A 511 -42.50 17.01 8.49
CA GLN A 511 -42.85 15.66 8.87
C GLN A 511 -44.03 15.18 8.02
N HIS A 512 -43.77 14.32 7.03
CA HIS A 512 -44.84 13.61 6.35
C HIS A 512 -45.46 12.61 7.34
N GLU A 513 -46.76 12.73 7.62
CA GLU A 513 -47.50 11.78 8.45
C GLU A 513 -47.46 10.39 7.80
N GLU A 514 -46.57 9.51 8.27
CA GLU A 514 -46.61 8.12 7.86
C GLU A 514 -47.89 7.46 8.39
N LYS A 515 -48.70 6.90 7.48
CA LYS A 515 -49.87 6.08 7.83
C LYS A 515 -49.41 4.94 8.76
N ASN A 516 -49.95 4.93 9.98
CA ASN A 516 -49.66 3.96 11.04
C ASN A 516 -49.65 2.50 10.51
N LYS A 517 -48.48 1.95 10.20
CA LYS A 517 -48.31 0.49 10.07
C LYS A 517 -48.29 -0.09 11.48
N ARG A 518 -49.07 -1.14 11.74
CA ARG A 518 -49.11 -1.84 13.04
C ARG A 518 -47.69 -2.29 13.41
N GLY A 519 -47.11 -1.67 14.43
CA GLY A 519 -45.75 -1.91 14.89
C GLY A 519 -45.27 -0.83 15.87
N ARG A 520 -44.18 -1.10 16.58
CA ARG A 520 -43.54 -0.15 17.52
C ARG A 520 -43.16 1.13 16.76
N ARG A 521 -43.73 2.29 17.11
CA ARG A 521 -43.39 3.58 16.50
C ARG A 521 -41.88 3.80 16.60
N LYS A 522 -41.19 3.89 15.46
CA LYS A 522 -39.79 4.33 15.42
C LYS A 522 -39.77 5.82 15.76
N VAL A 523 -38.84 6.22 16.63
CA VAL A 523 -38.59 7.64 16.92
C VAL A 523 -38.12 8.27 15.61
N PHE A 524 -38.85 9.27 15.13
CA PHE A 524 -38.50 10.01 13.92
C PHE A 524 -37.25 10.86 14.18
N SER A 525 -36.35 10.92 13.20
CA SER A 525 -35.19 11.82 13.21
C SER A 525 -35.07 12.43 11.82
N PRO A 526 -34.84 13.75 11.70
CA PRO A 526 -34.66 14.41 10.40
C PRO A 526 -33.31 14.05 9.74
N ILE A 527 -32.40 13.43 10.49
CA ILE A 527 -31.09 12.97 10.00
C ILE A 527 -31.22 11.49 9.63
N GLY A 528 -31.05 11.18 8.35
CA GLY A 528 -31.14 9.81 7.88
C GLY A 528 -29.85 9.03 8.13
N CYS A 529 -29.99 7.72 8.31
CA CYS A 529 -28.90 6.82 8.61
C CYS A 529 -28.96 5.61 7.67
N PHE A 530 -27.81 5.20 7.15
CA PHE A 530 -27.70 3.97 6.38
C PHE A 530 -26.56 3.09 6.86
N ASP A 531 -26.95 1.93 7.38
CA ASP A 531 -26.02 0.93 7.87
C ASP A 531 -26.53 -0.48 7.57
N SER A 532 -25.84 -1.51 8.07
CA SER A 532 -26.26 -2.90 7.87
C SER A 532 -27.57 -3.27 8.58
N SER A 533 -28.13 -2.40 9.43
CA SER A 533 -29.33 -2.65 10.24
C SER A 533 -30.58 -1.97 9.66
N GLY A 534 -30.42 -1.00 8.76
CA GLY A 534 -31.55 -0.40 8.05
C GLY A 534 -31.16 0.80 7.20
N ASN A 535 -32.13 1.24 6.40
CA ASN A 535 -32.06 2.46 5.60
C ASN A 535 -33.16 3.41 6.08
N THR A 536 -32.77 4.58 6.55
CA THR A 536 -33.66 5.70 6.87
C THR A 536 -33.20 6.98 6.19
N LEU A 537 -32.61 6.88 4.98
CA LEU A 537 -32.15 8.03 4.22
C LEU A 537 -33.31 8.93 3.78
N HIS A 538 -33.10 10.24 3.85
CA HIS A 538 -34.12 11.23 3.48
C HIS A 538 -33.71 12.13 2.30
N GLY A 539 -32.43 12.13 1.92
CA GLY A 539 -31.87 12.98 0.87
C GLY A 539 -31.62 14.42 1.33
N ILE A 540 -31.59 14.68 2.64
CA ILE A 540 -31.40 16.02 3.25
C ILE A 540 -30.05 16.07 3.96
N ILE A 541 -29.93 15.50 5.15
CA ILE A 541 -28.66 15.32 5.84
C ILE A 541 -28.62 13.86 6.27
N ASP A 542 -27.71 13.11 5.68
CA ASP A 542 -27.70 11.67 5.78
C ASP A 542 -26.30 11.16 6.14
N ILE A 543 -26.24 10.12 6.96
CA ILE A 543 -24.99 9.48 7.37
C ILE A 543 -25.00 8.04 6.88
N ALA A 544 -24.00 7.64 6.10
CA ALA A 544 -23.90 6.30 5.56
C ALA A 544 -22.58 5.61 5.94
N LEU A 545 -22.69 4.33 6.31
CA LEU A 545 -21.53 3.45 6.30
C LEU A 545 -21.10 3.21 4.86
N ILE A 546 -19.81 3.38 4.58
CA ILE A 546 -19.22 3.16 3.25
C ILE A 546 -19.53 1.76 2.72
N GLN A 547 -19.43 0.75 3.58
CA GLN A 547 -19.72 -0.65 3.23
C GLN A 547 -21.18 -0.86 2.81
N SER A 548 -22.11 -0.08 3.39
CA SER A 548 -23.54 -0.16 3.04
C SER A 548 -23.84 0.50 1.70
N CYS A 549 -22.98 1.42 1.24
CA CYS A 549 -23.09 2.09 -0.06
C CYS A 549 -22.80 1.17 -1.25
N LEU A 550 -22.34 -0.06 -1.00
CA LEU A 550 -22.03 -1.06 -2.02
C LEU A 550 -23.02 -2.24 -1.94
N ASP A 551 -23.23 -2.89 -3.08
CA ASP A 551 -23.90 -4.17 -3.23
C ASP A 551 -23.20 -5.02 -4.32
N GLU A 552 -23.83 -6.13 -4.75
CA GLU A 552 -23.29 -7.02 -5.78
C GLU A 552 -23.18 -6.33 -7.16
N ASP A 553 -24.04 -5.34 -7.43
CA ASP A 553 -24.09 -4.60 -8.69
C ASP A 553 -23.17 -3.37 -8.71
N GLY A 554 -22.59 -2.99 -7.57
CA GLY A 554 -21.57 -1.95 -7.44
C GLY A 554 -21.93 -0.87 -6.41
N VAL A 555 -21.69 0.40 -6.76
CA VAL A 555 -22.01 1.54 -5.89
C VAL A 555 -23.45 1.95 -6.08
N LYS A 556 -24.21 2.04 -4.98
CA LYS A 556 -25.63 2.37 -5.01
C LYS A 556 -25.86 3.79 -5.53
N PRO A 557 -26.86 4.02 -6.40
CA PRO A 557 -27.06 5.31 -7.09
C PRO A 557 -27.25 6.51 -6.16
N PHE A 558 -27.84 6.33 -4.97
CA PHE A 558 -28.19 7.42 -4.05
C PHE A 558 -26.99 8.31 -3.68
N VAL A 559 -25.75 7.79 -3.73
CA VAL A 559 -24.55 8.58 -3.40
C VAL A 559 -24.31 9.75 -4.37
N GLN A 560 -24.98 9.74 -5.53
CA GLN A 560 -24.89 10.79 -6.55
C GLN A 560 -25.82 11.97 -6.28
N ASP A 561 -26.79 11.86 -5.35
CA ASP A 561 -27.90 12.81 -5.19
C ASP A 561 -27.58 14.02 -4.28
N TYR A 562 -26.37 14.08 -3.73
CA TYR A 562 -25.97 15.09 -2.73
C TYR A 562 -25.06 16.16 -3.32
N GLY A 563 -25.27 17.41 -2.92
CA GLY A 563 -24.41 18.53 -3.33
C GLY A 563 -23.21 18.80 -2.41
N LEU A 564 -23.22 18.21 -1.21
CA LEU A 564 -22.07 18.17 -0.30
C LEU A 564 -21.81 16.73 0.17
N VAL A 565 -20.56 16.28 0.10
CA VAL A 565 -20.10 15.03 0.72
C VAL A 565 -18.99 15.30 1.72
N ILE A 566 -19.14 14.77 2.93
CA ILE A 566 -18.11 14.85 3.97
C ILE A 566 -17.62 13.44 4.28
N VAL A 567 -16.32 13.26 4.20
CA VAL A 567 -15.65 11.98 4.42
C VAL A 567 -14.93 12.02 5.76
N ASP A 568 -15.48 11.37 6.77
CA ASP A 568 -14.85 11.32 8.09
C ASP A 568 -13.79 10.22 8.16
N GLU A 569 -12.73 10.47 8.92
CA GLU A 569 -11.51 9.66 8.94
C GLU A 569 -11.06 9.31 7.51
N CYS A 570 -10.99 10.32 6.63
CA CYS A 570 -10.69 10.19 5.20
C CYS A 570 -9.33 9.54 4.92
N HIS A 571 -8.50 9.33 5.95
CA HIS A 571 -7.31 8.50 5.84
C HIS A 571 -7.62 7.06 5.40
N HIS A 572 -8.85 6.56 5.52
CA HIS A 572 -9.27 5.25 4.99
C HIS A 572 -9.55 5.21 3.48
N VAL A 573 -9.65 6.37 2.81
CA VAL A 573 -10.03 6.48 1.38
C VAL A 573 -9.13 5.67 0.45
N SER A 574 -7.86 5.47 0.82
CA SER A 574 -6.91 4.69 0.01
C SER A 574 -7.21 3.18 -0.06
N SER A 575 -8.29 2.72 0.59
CA SER A 575 -8.79 1.35 0.39
C SER A 575 -9.62 1.29 -0.88
N ILE A 576 -9.46 0.21 -1.66
CA ILE A 576 -10.11 0.02 -2.97
C ILE A 576 -11.62 0.28 -2.90
N THR A 577 -12.27 -0.31 -1.89
CA THR A 577 -13.71 -0.20 -1.66
C THR A 577 -14.16 1.24 -1.43
N PHE A 578 -13.38 2.02 -0.69
CA PHE A 578 -13.73 3.39 -0.36
C PHE A 578 -13.44 4.34 -1.53
N GLU A 579 -12.32 4.13 -2.23
CA GLU A 579 -11.99 4.83 -3.45
C GLU A 579 -13.07 4.63 -4.53
N GLN A 580 -13.57 3.40 -4.72
CA GLN A 580 -14.66 3.10 -5.65
C GLN A 580 -15.91 3.93 -5.37
N VAL A 581 -16.34 4.02 -4.11
CA VAL A 581 -17.49 4.85 -3.72
C VAL A 581 -17.24 6.32 -4.06
N LEU A 582 -16.08 6.87 -3.71
CA LEU A 582 -15.78 8.28 -3.98
C LEU A 582 -15.68 8.60 -5.48
N MET A 583 -15.15 7.67 -6.28
CA MET A 583 -15.05 7.78 -7.74
C MET A 583 -16.42 7.77 -8.43
N SER A 584 -17.49 7.28 -7.77
CA SER A 584 -18.86 7.29 -8.31
C SER A 584 -19.68 8.51 -7.88
N ILE A 585 -19.17 9.34 -6.96
CA ILE A 585 -19.90 10.50 -6.43
C ILE A 585 -19.71 11.71 -7.35
N LYS A 586 -20.82 12.28 -7.83
CA LYS A 586 -20.84 13.47 -8.70
C LYS A 586 -21.01 14.80 -7.96
N THR A 587 -20.92 14.81 -6.63
CA THR A 587 -21.16 16.00 -5.80
C THR A 587 -20.31 17.22 -6.21
N HIS A 588 -20.87 18.42 -6.07
CA HIS A 588 -20.16 19.67 -6.30
C HIS A 588 -19.08 19.91 -5.24
N THR A 589 -19.37 19.65 -3.97
CA THR A 589 -18.44 19.90 -2.87
C THR A 589 -18.07 18.62 -2.12
N ILE A 590 -16.77 18.34 -1.95
CA ILE A 590 -16.28 17.23 -1.11
C ILE A 590 -15.27 17.71 -0.06
N TYR A 591 -15.43 17.30 1.19
CA TYR A 591 -14.41 17.56 2.22
C TYR A 591 -13.98 16.28 2.92
N GLY A 592 -12.68 16.13 3.16
CA GLY A 592 -12.10 15.06 3.97
C GLY A 592 -11.74 15.57 5.37
N LEU A 593 -12.11 14.83 6.41
CA LEU A 593 -11.72 15.13 7.80
C LEU A 593 -10.76 14.04 8.29
N THR A 594 -9.60 14.42 8.85
CA THR A 594 -8.68 13.42 9.42
C THR A 594 -7.72 14.03 10.44
N ALA A 595 -7.35 13.24 11.46
CA ALA A 595 -6.24 13.57 12.35
C ALA A 595 -4.87 13.09 11.83
N THR A 596 -4.87 12.18 10.86
CA THR A 596 -3.66 11.49 10.40
C THR A 596 -3.70 11.36 8.89
N PRO A 597 -3.33 12.41 8.12
CA PRO A 597 -3.35 12.38 6.66
C PRO A 597 -2.25 11.48 6.09
N ILE A 598 -1.25 11.09 6.90
CA ILE A 598 -0.16 10.19 6.49
C ILE A 598 -0.51 8.76 6.92
N ARG A 599 -0.38 7.81 6.00
CA ARG A 599 -0.64 6.40 6.25
C ARG A 599 0.64 5.58 6.42
N LYS A 600 0.53 4.45 7.09
CA LYS A 600 1.63 3.49 7.29
C LYS A 600 2.06 2.79 5.98
N ASP A 601 1.13 2.57 5.06
CA ASP A 601 1.39 1.92 3.77
C ASP A 601 1.93 2.89 2.71
N GLY A 602 1.95 4.20 2.99
CA GLY A 602 2.39 5.23 2.06
C GLY A 602 1.38 5.54 0.93
N HIS A 603 0.14 5.05 1.03
CA HIS A 603 -0.92 5.27 0.02
C HIS A 603 -1.73 6.55 0.26
N GLN A 604 -1.28 7.44 1.14
CA GLN A 604 -1.96 8.74 1.36
C GLN A 604 -2.16 9.63 0.12
N PRO A 605 -1.36 9.54 -0.98
CA PRO A 605 -1.65 10.33 -2.19
C PRO A 605 -3.07 10.17 -2.72
N ILE A 606 -3.66 8.97 -2.58
CA ILE A 606 -5.05 8.69 -2.99
C ILE A 606 -6.04 9.62 -2.27
N ILE A 607 -5.80 9.92 -0.98
CA ILE A 607 -6.67 10.81 -0.20
C ILE A 607 -6.70 12.20 -0.83
N PHE A 608 -5.52 12.75 -1.18
CA PHE A 608 -5.41 14.07 -1.80
C PHE A 608 -5.99 14.09 -3.22
N MET A 609 -5.79 13.02 -3.98
CA MET A 609 -6.36 12.87 -5.32
C MET A 609 -7.89 12.85 -5.30
N GLN A 610 -8.52 12.24 -4.28
CA GLN A 610 -9.98 12.12 -4.22
C GLN A 610 -10.67 13.30 -3.49
N CYS A 611 -10.08 13.78 -2.40
CA CYS A 611 -10.67 14.82 -1.54
C CYS A 611 -10.07 16.22 -1.75
N GLY A 612 -8.95 16.37 -2.47
CA GLY A 612 -8.23 17.64 -2.64
C GLY A 612 -7.09 17.84 -1.62
N PRO A 613 -6.32 18.94 -1.74
CA PRO A 613 -5.20 19.23 -0.86
C PRO A 613 -5.65 19.59 0.57
N ILE A 614 -4.70 19.60 1.51
CA ILE A 614 -4.96 20.09 2.88
C ILE A 614 -5.20 21.60 2.80
N ARG A 615 -6.43 22.03 3.13
CA ARG A 615 -6.82 23.46 3.15
C ARG A 615 -6.55 24.10 4.50
N PHE A 616 -6.62 23.31 5.57
CA PHE A 616 -6.34 23.75 6.92
C PHE A 616 -5.62 22.66 7.71
N SER A 617 -4.60 23.05 8.48
CA SER A 617 -3.86 22.17 9.38
C SER A 617 -3.67 22.85 10.72
N THR A 618 -4.02 22.18 11.82
CA THR A 618 -3.77 22.70 13.18
C THR A 618 -2.32 22.48 13.60
N ASP A 619 -1.69 23.49 14.22
CA ASP A 619 -0.45 23.27 14.95
C ASP A 619 -0.75 22.56 16.28
N VAL A 620 -0.10 21.42 16.50
CA VAL A 620 -0.29 20.64 17.72
C VAL A 620 0.17 21.43 18.96
N LYS A 621 1.20 22.28 18.83
CA LYS A 621 1.73 23.03 19.98
C LYS A 621 0.78 24.13 20.45
N SER A 622 0.20 24.91 19.53
CA SER A 622 -0.78 25.94 19.89
C SER A 622 -2.00 25.34 20.58
N GLN A 623 -2.48 24.20 20.08
CA GLN A 623 -3.61 23.50 20.69
C GLN A 623 -3.30 22.97 22.08
N ILE A 624 -2.09 22.42 22.30
CA ILE A 624 -1.64 22.00 23.63
C ILE A 624 -1.63 23.17 24.60
N ALA A 625 -1.15 24.34 24.17
CA ALA A 625 -1.07 25.53 25.02
C ALA A 625 -2.46 26.06 25.45
N LYS A 626 -3.52 25.75 24.71
CA LYS A 626 -4.91 26.14 25.02
C LYS A 626 -5.66 25.14 25.91
N GLN A 627 -5.08 23.98 26.20
CA GLN A 627 -5.72 22.96 27.05
C GLN A 627 -5.42 23.18 28.53
N SER A 628 -6.37 22.81 29.39
CA SER A 628 -6.28 23.02 30.84
C SER A 628 -5.54 21.92 31.61
N PHE A 629 -4.99 20.91 30.94
CA PHE A 629 -4.37 19.75 31.60
C PHE A 629 -2.97 19.42 31.09
N ASP A 630 -2.14 18.90 32.00
CA ASP A 630 -0.80 18.40 31.69
C ASP A 630 -0.82 17.00 31.07
N ARG A 631 0.25 16.65 30.34
CA ARG A 631 0.38 15.37 29.62
C ARG A 631 1.62 14.60 30.09
N PHE A 632 1.42 13.44 30.67
CA PHE A 632 2.48 12.66 31.31
C PHE A 632 2.63 11.24 30.77
N LEU A 633 3.87 10.86 30.50
CA LEU A 633 4.28 9.52 30.11
C LEU A 633 4.95 8.84 31.31
N ILE A 634 4.52 7.62 31.61
CA ILE A 634 5.06 6.76 32.67
C ILE A 634 5.60 5.49 31.98
N PRO A 635 6.92 5.42 31.70
CA PRO A 635 7.53 4.22 31.16
C PRO A 635 7.55 3.11 32.23
N ARG A 636 7.11 1.91 31.87
CA ARG A 636 7.10 0.72 32.74
C ARG A 636 7.94 -0.38 32.11
N PHE A 637 9.21 -0.46 32.49
CA PHE A 637 10.09 -1.53 32.02
C PHE A 637 9.67 -2.85 32.64
N THR A 638 9.52 -3.88 31.81
CA THR A 638 9.14 -5.22 32.24
C THR A 638 10.39 -6.11 32.29
N SER A 639 10.35 -7.13 33.14
CA SER A 639 11.39 -8.17 33.19
C SER A 639 11.16 -9.27 32.14
N TYR A 640 10.25 -9.06 31.18
CA TYR A 640 9.93 -10.07 30.16
C TYR A 640 11.16 -10.34 29.29
N ASN A 641 11.49 -11.63 29.14
CA ASN A 641 12.58 -12.09 28.30
C ASN A 641 12.18 -13.43 27.67
N SER A 642 12.18 -13.54 26.34
CA SER A 642 11.90 -14.82 25.70
C SER A 642 13.11 -15.75 25.77
N ILE A 643 12.89 -17.00 26.19
CA ILE A 643 13.92 -18.05 26.29
C ILE A 643 14.15 -18.72 24.91
N LEU A 644 13.66 -18.13 23.81
CA LEU A 644 13.67 -18.74 22.48
C LEU A 644 14.75 -18.09 21.61
N GLU A 645 15.70 -18.88 21.11
CA GLU A 645 16.85 -18.43 20.31
C GLU A 645 16.48 -17.90 18.90
N ASP A 646 15.27 -18.19 18.42
CA ASP A 646 14.82 -17.79 17.09
C ASP A 646 14.08 -16.44 17.08
N ARG A 647 14.28 -15.66 16.00
CA ARG A 647 13.52 -14.43 15.73
C ARG A 647 12.02 -14.72 15.65
N LEU A 648 11.30 -14.50 16.74
CA LEU A 648 9.85 -14.68 16.81
C LEU A 648 9.13 -13.76 15.82
N SER A 649 8.07 -14.28 15.20
CA SER A 649 7.13 -13.43 14.48
C SER A 649 6.44 -12.47 15.47
N ILE A 650 6.09 -11.26 15.02
CA ILE A 650 5.38 -10.28 15.87
C ILE A 650 4.08 -10.83 16.45
N ALA A 651 3.38 -11.70 15.71
CA ALA A 651 2.14 -12.32 16.15
C ALA A 651 2.38 -13.32 17.29
N THR A 652 3.49 -14.07 17.23
CA THR A 652 3.90 -14.99 18.29
C THR A 652 4.36 -14.23 19.53
N LEU A 653 5.16 -13.18 19.35
CA LEU A 653 5.59 -12.31 20.46
C LEU A 653 4.39 -11.70 21.19
N TYR A 654 3.41 -11.15 20.47
CA TYR A 654 2.20 -10.61 21.09
C TYR A 654 1.36 -11.65 21.83
N LYS A 655 1.41 -12.92 21.42
CA LYS A 655 0.77 -14.01 22.14
C LYS A 655 1.48 -14.22 23.48
N TYR A 656 2.80 -14.41 23.47
CA TYR A 656 3.56 -14.63 24.70
C TYR A 656 3.48 -13.44 25.66
N LEU A 657 3.62 -12.21 25.18
CA LEU A 657 3.45 -11.01 26.01
C LEU A 657 2.07 -10.91 26.67
N SER A 658 1.02 -11.46 26.04
CA SER A 658 -0.32 -11.47 26.62
C SER A 658 -0.58 -12.62 27.60
N GLU A 659 0.22 -13.68 27.53
CA GLU A 659 0.13 -14.88 28.38
C GLU A 659 1.11 -14.81 29.56
N ASP A 660 2.03 -13.83 29.58
CA ASP A 660 3.00 -13.66 30.66
C ASP A 660 2.35 -13.16 31.96
N GLU A 661 2.30 -14.03 32.95
CA GLU A 661 1.65 -13.75 34.24
C GLU A 661 2.35 -12.65 35.03
N ILE A 662 3.68 -12.59 35.03
CA ILE A 662 4.46 -11.59 35.78
C ILE A 662 4.14 -10.19 35.26
N ARG A 663 4.19 -10.03 33.94
CA ARG A 663 3.84 -8.79 33.24
C ARG A 663 2.38 -8.41 33.42
N ASN A 664 1.45 -9.37 33.33
CA ASN A 664 0.03 -9.11 33.55
C ASN A 664 -0.27 -8.67 34.99
N ASN A 665 0.41 -9.24 35.98
CA ASN A 665 0.27 -8.83 37.37
C ASN A 665 0.79 -7.41 37.60
N LEU A 666 1.96 -7.06 37.03
CA LEU A 666 2.47 -5.68 37.02
C LEU A 666 1.45 -4.69 36.43
N ILE A 667 0.84 -5.06 35.30
CA ILE A 667 -0.18 -4.24 34.64
C ILE A 667 -1.39 -4.02 35.55
N VAL A 668 -1.90 -5.09 36.16
CA VAL A 668 -3.06 -5.05 37.05
C VAL A 668 -2.79 -4.20 38.29
N GLU A 669 -1.61 -4.34 38.91
CA GLU A 669 -1.23 -3.54 40.07
C GLU A 669 -1.22 -2.03 39.76
N ASP A 670 -0.63 -1.64 38.63
CA ASP A 670 -0.56 -0.23 38.23
C ASP A 670 -1.96 0.32 37.90
N ILE A 671 -2.84 -0.49 37.30
CA ILE A 671 -4.25 -0.11 37.07
C ILE A 671 -4.99 0.09 38.39
N CYS A 672 -4.86 -0.84 39.33
CA CYS A 672 -5.49 -0.72 40.65
C CYS A 672 -5.02 0.54 41.38
N LYS A 673 -3.71 0.85 41.33
CA LYS A 673 -3.17 2.10 41.89
C LYS A 673 -3.79 3.33 41.23
N ALA A 674 -3.88 3.37 39.91
CA ALA A 674 -4.49 4.50 39.21
C ALA A 674 -5.96 4.71 39.64
N VAL A 675 -6.74 3.64 39.65
CA VAL A 675 -8.17 3.67 40.02
C VAL A 675 -8.37 4.08 41.48
N ASN A 676 -7.52 3.61 42.40
CA ASN A 676 -7.54 4.02 43.80
C ASN A 676 -7.19 5.49 44.00
N THR A 677 -6.47 6.12 43.06
CA THR A 677 -6.26 7.59 43.04
C THR A 677 -7.39 8.38 42.39
N GLY A 678 -8.53 7.74 42.11
CA GLY A 678 -9.71 8.37 41.52
C GLY A 678 -9.66 8.54 40.01
N ARG A 679 -8.70 7.91 39.32
CA ARG A 679 -8.55 7.99 37.87
C ARG A 679 -9.50 7.05 37.13
N THR A 680 -9.84 7.41 35.89
CA THR A 680 -10.67 6.58 35.01
C THR A 680 -9.84 6.05 33.83
N PRO A 681 -9.22 4.86 33.97
CA PRO A 681 -8.32 4.35 32.95
C PRO A 681 -8.99 3.55 31.84
N ILE A 682 -8.34 3.59 30.68
CA ILE A 682 -8.57 2.68 29.56
C ILE A 682 -7.32 1.85 29.28
N ILE A 683 -7.48 0.53 29.11
CA ILE A 683 -6.41 -0.40 28.81
C ILE A 683 -6.57 -0.84 27.36
N LEU A 684 -5.53 -0.61 26.54
CA LEU A 684 -5.50 -1.01 25.15
C LEU A 684 -4.54 -2.17 24.91
N THR A 685 -5.08 -3.21 24.30
CA THR A 685 -4.34 -4.38 23.81
C THR A 685 -4.78 -4.71 22.39
N ASN A 686 -4.07 -5.59 21.69
CA ASN A 686 -4.39 -6.00 20.31
C ASN A 686 -5.04 -7.40 20.23
N ARG A 687 -5.24 -8.08 21.36
CA ARG A 687 -5.77 -9.44 21.41
C ARG A 687 -7.00 -9.52 22.30
N THR A 688 -8.09 -10.10 21.80
CA THR A 688 -9.32 -10.33 22.56
C THR A 688 -9.09 -11.24 23.77
N ALA A 689 -8.25 -12.27 23.62
CA ALA A 689 -7.87 -13.14 24.74
C ALA A 689 -7.21 -12.37 25.89
N HIS A 690 -6.35 -11.40 25.57
CA HIS A 690 -5.70 -10.56 26.59
C HIS A 690 -6.70 -9.62 27.29
N VAL A 691 -7.70 -9.11 26.56
CA VAL A 691 -8.81 -8.35 27.17
C VAL A 691 -9.50 -9.20 28.23
N SER A 692 -9.81 -10.46 27.92
CA SER A 692 -10.46 -11.36 28.88
C SER A 692 -9.58 -11.60 30.11
N VAL A 693 -8.29 -11.89 29.94
CA VAL A 693 -7.35 -12.13 31.05
C VAL A 693 -7.27 -10.93 31.99
N LEU A 694 -7.05 -9.72 31.45
CA LEU A 694 -6.97 -8.52 32.27
C LEU A 694 -8.31 -8.16 32.92
N ALA A 695 -9.41 -8.30 32.19
CA ALA A 695 -10.74 -8.00 32.73
C ALA A 695 -11.11 -8.91 33.90
N GLU A 696 -10.84 -10.22 33.80
CA GLU A 696 -11.10 -11.16 34.91
C GLU A 696 -10.24 -10.85 36.14
N LYS A 697 -8.94 -10.56 35.97
CA LYS A 697 -8.06 -10.16 37.08
C LYS A 697 -8.54 -8.87 37.76
N LEU A 698 -9.02 -7.89 36.99
CA LEU A 698 -9.48 -6.60 37.52
C LEU A 698 -10.84 -6.67 38.20
N LYS A 699 -11.75 -7.56 37.76
CA LYS A 699 -13.07 -7.74 38.38
C LYS A 699 -13.00 -8.17 39.85
N ALA A 700 -11.91 -8.81 40.25
CA ALA A 700 -11.69 -9.20 41.64
C ALA A 700 -11.48 -8.00 42.57
N THR A 701 -11.07 -6.84 42.05
CA THR A 701 -10.65 -5.69 42.86
C THR A 701 -11.45 -4.42 42.56
N ILE A 702 -11.99 -4.29 41.35
CA ILE A 702 -12.61 -3.06 40.85
C ILE A 702 -14.08 -3.30 40.55
N LYS A 703 -14.95 -2.42 41.09
CA LYS A 703 -16.41 -2.53 40.99
C LYS A 703 -16.92 -2.57 39.54
N ASN A 704 -16.47 -1.64 38.69
CA ASN A 704 -16.94 -1.55 37.31
C ASN A 704 -15.79 -1.82 36.32
N VAL A 705 -15.77 -3.00 35.73
CA VAL A 705 -14.86 -3.38 34.63
C VAL A 705 -15.67 -3.62 33.37
N ILE A 706 -15.44 -2.81 32.34
CA ILE A 706 -16.15 -2.90 31.06
C ILE A 706 -15.19 -3.35 29.96
N SER A 707 -15.50 -4.50 29.35
CA SER A 707 -14.73 -5.05 28.25
C SER A 707 -15.32 -4.64 26.90
N LEU A 708 -14.51 -4.00 26.04
CA LEU A 708 -14.94 -3.55 24.71
C LEU A 708 -14.08 -4.20 23.61
N THR A 709 -14.68 -5.11 22.86
CA THR A 709 -13.99 -5.80 21.76
C THR A 709 -14.80 -5.77 20.47
N GLY A 710 -14.13 -6.03 19.34
CA GLY A 710 -14.81 -6.22 18.06
C GLY A 710 -15.69 -7.48 18.01
N ALA A 711 -15.49 -8.45 18.90
CA ALA A 711 -16.29 -9.67 19.01
C ALA A 711 -17.59 -9.42 19.79
N GLY A 712 -18.56 -10.32 19.67
CA GLY A 712 -19.87 -10.22 20.34
C GLY A 712 -20.97 -9.61 19.48
N THR A 713 -22.21 -9.79 19.94
CA THR A 713 -23.43 -9.35 19.27
C THR A 713 -23.61 -7.83 19.36
N THR A 714 -24.40 -7.27 18.43
CA THR A 714 -24.76 -5.84 18.46
C THR A 714 -25.45 -5.45 19.77
N ARG A 715 -26.22 -6.37 20.36
CA ARG A 715 -26.91 -6.16 21.63
C ARG A 715 -25.93 -6.00 22.80
N GLU A 716 -24.98 -6.93 22.95
CA GLU A 716 -23.96 -6.88 24.01
C GLU A 716 -23.14 -5.59 23.95
N LYS A 717 -22.74 -5.17 22.74
CA LYS A 717 -22.03 -3.91 22.53
C LYS A 717 -22.86 -2.70 22.95
N ARG A 718 -24.17 -2.71 22.64
CA ARG A 718 -25.09 -1.64 23.05
C ARG A 718 -25.26 -1.59 24.55
N GLU A 719 -25.43 -2.75 25.19
CA GLU A 719 -25.57 -2.87 26.65
C GLU A 719 -24.30 -2.41 27.38
N ALA A 720 -23.12 -2.76 26.88
CA ALA A 720 -21.84 -2.29 27.42
C ALA A 720 -21.70 -0.76 27.34
N MET A 721 -22.06 -0.16 26.19
CA MET A 721 -22.04 1.30 26.02
C MET A 721 -23.10 2.02 26.87
N GLN A 722 -24.30 1.46 26.99
CA GLN A 722 -25.34 1.99 27.88
C GLN A 722 -24.87 1.96 29.33
N ARG A 723 -24.27 0.84 29.76
CA ARG A 723 -23.72 0.71 31.11
C ARG A 723 -22.65 1.77 31.37
N LEU A 724 -21.75 2.03 30.42
CA LEU A 724 -20.73 3.09 30.53
C LEU A 724 -21.32 4.49 30.76
N GLN A 725 -22.46 4.79 30.13
CA GLN A 725 -23.14 6.08 30.28
C GLN A 725 -23.91 6.21 31.60
N THR A 726 -24.31 5.09 32.22
CA THR A 726 -25.07 5.08 33.49
C THR A 726 -24.21 5.07 34.75
N ILE A 727 -22.90 4.80 34.63
CA ILE A 727 -22.01 4.73 35.80
C ILE A 727 -21.73 6.15 36.32
N PRO A 728 -22.01 6.44 37.61
CA PRO A 728 -21.77 7.76 38.19
C PRO A 728 -20.29 8.15 38.21
N ASP A 729 -20.03 9.45 38.23
CA ASP A 729 -18.67 10.02 38.26
C ASP A 729 -17.90 9.70 39.54
N SER A 730 -18.61 9.40 40.64
CA SER A 730 -18.03 8.99 41.90
C SER A 730 -17.59 7.51 41.95
N GLU A 731 -18.03 6.68 41.00
CA GLU A 731 -17.73 5.25 41.02
C GLU A 731 -16.46 4.90 40.25
N GLN A 732 -15.68 3.96 40.79
CA GLN A 732 -14.52 3.40 40.09
C GLN A 732 -14.94 2.71 38.79
N LEU A 733 -14.24 3.01 37.69
CA LEU A 733 -14.49 2.44 36.37
C LEU A 733 -13.16 2.15 35.66
N VAL A 734 -13.08 0.99 35.04
CA VAL A 734 -12.01 0.60 34.13
C VAL A 734 -12.58 0.08 32.82
N ILE A 735 -11.99 0.52 31.70
CA ILE A 735 -12.32 0.02 30.36
C ILE A 735 -11.16 -0.83 29.86
N VAL A 736 -11.40 -2.10 29.52
CA VAL A 736 -10.41 -2.98 28.90
C VAL A 736 -10.82 -3.25 27.46
N ALA A 737 -9.98 -2.90 26.49
CA ALA A 737 -10.42 -2.91 25.11
C ALA A 737 -9.35 -3.32 24.09
N THR A 738 -9.84 -3.81 22.95
CA THR A 738 -8.98 -3.95 21.77
C THR A 738 -8.78 -2.59 21.11
N GLY A 739 -7.53 -2.22 20.82
CA GLY A 739 -7.18 -0.96 20.20
C GLY A 739 -7.92 -0.69 18.87
N LYS A 740 -8.16 -1.73 18.04
CA LYS A 740 -8.94 -1.63 16.80
C LYS A 740 -10.39 -1.18 17.03
N TYR A 741 -11.00 -1.52 18.17
CA TYR A 741 -12.38 -1.16 18.47
C TYR A 741 -12.52 0.28 18.98
N ILE A 742 -11.55 0.74 19.78
CA ILE A 742 -11.57 2.07 20.41
C ILE A 742 -10.85 3.14 19.57
N GLY A 743 -9.95 2.72 18.67
CA GLY A 743 -9.08 3.63 17.92
C GLY A 743 -9.84 4.75 17.22
N GLU A 744 -11.05 4.45 16.73
CA GLU A 744 -11.88 5.35 15.93
C GLU A 744 -13.35 5.32 16.41
N GLY A 745 -14.00 6.48 16.50
CA GLY A 745 -15.41 6.59 16.89
C GLY A 745 -15.77 6.36 18.36
N PHE A 746 -14.81 6.09 19.24
CA PHE A 746 -15.08 6.03 20.68
C PHE A 746 -14.97 7.41 21.34
N ASP A 747 -16.01 7.78 22.09
CA ASP A 747 -16.10 9.05 22.83
C ASP A 747 -16.52 8.82 24.29
N TYR A 748 -15.59 9.12 25.21
CA TYR A 748 -15.82 9.07 26.65
C TYR A 748 -14.90 10.10 27.33
N PRO A 749 -15.34 11.36 27.48
CA PRO A 749 -14.50 12.47 27.95
C PRO A 749 -13.87 12.28 29.34
N ARG A 750 -14.51 11.48 30.22
CA ARG A 750 -14.03 11.18 31.57
C ARG A 750 -12.68 10.45 31.61
N LEU A 751 -12.22 9.84 30.51
CA LEU A 751 -10.91 9.17 30.47
C LEU A 751 -9.74 10.12 30.73
N ASP A 752 -8.88 9.75 31.66
CA ASP A 752 -7.67 10.49 32.03
C ASP A 752 -6.38 9.66 31.90
N THR A 753 -6.49 8.33 31.84
CA THR A 753 -5.34 7.43 31.92
C THR A 753 -5.43 6.35 30.84
N LEU A 754 -4.33 6.12 30.12
CA LEU A 754 -4.22 5.08 29.11
C LEU A 754 -3.10 4.11 29.49
N PHE A 755 -3.41 2.81 29.52
CA PHE A 755 -2.45 1.74 29.65
C PHE A 755 -2.25 1.05 28.29
N LEU A 756 -1.06 1.17 27.72
CA LEU A 756 -0.67 0.46 26.50
C LEU A 756 -0.12 -0.92 26.85
N ALA A 757 -1.02 -1.86 27.12
CA ALA A 757 -0.69 -3.21 27.57
C ALA A 757 0.04 -4.06 26.52
N LEU A 758 -0.04 -3.72 25.23
CA LEU A 758 0.81 -4.30 24.18
C LEU A 758 1.50 -3.20 23.37
N PRO A 759 2.75 -3.43 22.91
CA PRO A 759 3.50 -2.41 22.21
C PRO A 759 2.89 -2.09 20.83
N ILE A 760 2.96 -0.81 20.45
CA ILE A 760 2.64 -0.31 19.10
C ILE A 760 3.82 0.47 18.52
N SER A 761 3.87 0.64 17.20
CA SER A 761 5.03 1.27 16.53
C SER A 761 4.69 2.41 15.59
N TRP A 762 3.42 2.56 15.20
CA TRP A 762 2.99 3.57 14.25
C TRP A 762 2.52 4.83 14.99
N LYS A 763 3.09 5.98 14.62
CA LYS A 763 2.83 7.29 15.25
C LYS A 763 1.36 7.71 15.16
N GLY A 764 0.69 7.42 14.04
CA GLY A 764 -0.71 7.80 13.87
C GLY A 764 -1.65 7.09 14.85
N LEU A 765 -1.45 5.79 15.08
CA LEU A 765 -2.24 5.02 16.05
C LEU A 765 -2.03 5.52 17.47
N LEU A 766 -0.78 5.85 17.81
CA LEU A 766 -0.46 6.44 19.10
C LEU A 766 -1.18 7.78 19.29
N THR A 767 -1.20 8.62 18.26
CA THR A 767 -1.89 9.91 18.26
C THR A 767 -3.40 9.73 18.42
N GLN A 768 -3.99 8.75 17.73
CA GLN A 768 -5.41 8.41 17.85
C GLN A 768 -5.75 7.92 19.27
N TYR A 769 -4.95 7.04 19.86
CA TYR A 769 -5.18 6.49 21.20
C TYR A 769 -5.00 7.54 22.29
N ALA A 770 -3.87 8.24 22.31
CA ALA A 770 -3.59 9.31 23.28
C ALA A 770 -4.64 10.42 23.18
N GLY A 771 -5.03 10.75 21.95
CA GLY A 771 -6.08 11.71 21.64
C GLY A 771 -7.43 11.47 22.29
N ARG A 772 -7.73 10.23 22.68
CA ARG A 772 -8.98 9.92 23.40
C ARG A 772 -8.99 10.50 24.81
N LEU A 773 -7.82 10.71 25.42
CA LEU A 773 -7.65 11.33 26.73
C LEU A 773 -7.75 12.87 26.65
N HIS A 774 -7.43 13.46 25.50
CA HIS A 774 -7.21 14.90 25.34
C HIS A 774 -8.50 15.75 25.25
N ARG A 775 -9.63 15.17 25.65
CA ARG A 775 -10.90 15.88 25.72
C ARG A 775 -11.01 16.58 27.06
N GLU A 776 -11.43 17.83 27.05
CA GLU A 776 -11.74 18.56 28.28
C GLU A 776 -12.89 17.88 29.03
N TYR A 777 -12.76 17.85 30.35
CA TYR A 777 -13.73 17.28 31.26
C TYR A 777 -13.54 17.94 32.62
N GLU A 778 -14.63 18.22 33.33
CA GLU A 778 -14.59 18.93 34.60
C GLU A 778 -13.70 18.20 35.62
N GLY A 779 -12.81 18.93 36.29
CA GLY A 779 -11.88 18.37 37.27
C GLY A 779 -10.64 17.66 36.70
N LYS A 780 -10.51 17.51 35.37
CA LYS A 780 -9.33 16.90 34.74
C LYS A 780 -8.13 17.84 34.78
N LYS A 781 -7.10 17.48 35.58
CA LYS A 781 -5.86 18.27 35.75
C LYS A 781 -4.69 17.75 34.93
N ASP A 782 -4.62 16.44 34.72
CA ASP A 782 -3.56 15.81 33.95
C ASP A 782 -4.04 14.51 33.29
N VAL A 783 -3.39 14.14 32.19
CA VAL A 783 -3.58 12.86 31.51
C VAL A 783 -2.31 12.03 31.53
N ARG A 784 -2.45 10.72 31.72
CA ARG A 784 -1.32 9.79 31.90
C ARG A 784 -1.33 8.68 30.87
N ILE A 785 -0.16 8.36 30.32
CA ILE A 785 0.05 7.14 29.53
C ILE A 785 1.05 6.25 30.25
N TYR A 786 0.64 5.03 30.57
CA TYR A 786 1.52 3.95 31.01
C TYR A 786 1.93 3.15 29.78
N ASP A 787 3.23 3.11 29.48
CA ASP A 787 3.80 2.38 28.35
C ASP A 787 4.64 1.21 28.87
N TYR A 788 4.19 -0.02 28.65
CA TYR A 788 4.91 -1.22 29.06
C TYR A 788 5.98 -1.58 28.03
N ILE A 789 7.24 -1.61 28.50
CA ILE A 789 8.43 -1.67 27.67
C ILE A 789 9.18 -2.97 27.93
N ASP A 790 9.06 -3.88 26.98
CA ASP A 790 9.75 -5.17 26.98
C ASP A 790 11.14 -5.00 26.32
N ILE A 791 12.08 -4.35 27.01
CA ILE A 791 13.36 -3.87 26.43
C ILE A 791 14.29 -4.99 25.96
N HIS A 792 14.19 -6.18 26.57
CA HIS A 792 15.00 -7.34 26.20
C HIS A 792 14.62 -7.93 24.84
N GLU A 793 13.45 -7.57 24.30
CA GLU A 793 13.01 -7.95 22.96
C GLU A 793 13.44 -6.87 21.95
N PRO A 794 14.38 -7.14 21.03
CA PRO A 794 14.92 -6.11 20.13
C PRO A 794 13.87 -5.40 19.26
N ILE A 795 12.80 -6.13 18.90
CA ILE A 795 11.67 -5.55 18.16
C ILE A 795 10.92 -4.56 19.04
N CYS A 796 10.65 -4.89 20.31
CA CYS A 796 9.94 -4.01 21.25
C CYS A 796 10.74 -2.75 21.58
N ASP A 797 12.06 -2.84 21.76
CA ASP A 797 12.94 -1.66 21.94
C ASP A 797 12.84 -0.72 20.72
N SER A 798 12.96 -1.26 19.51
CA SER A 798 12.80 -0.48 18.27
C SER A 798 11.43 0.21 18.19
N MET A 799 10.36 -0.47 18.63
CA MET A 799 9.02 0.11 18.69
C MET A 799 8.90 1.20 19.75
N TYR A 800 9.49 1.02 20.93
CA TYR A 800 9.51 2.01 22.01
C TYR A 800 10.19 3.31 21.57
N ARG A 801 11.36 3.22 20.93
CA ARG A 801 12.06 4.40 20.37
C ARG A 801 11.21 5.19 19.38
N LYS A 802 10.39 4.51 18.57
CA LYS A 802 9.43 5.15 17.67
C LYS A 802 8.29 5.82 18.44
N ARG A 803 7.78 5.20 19.51
CA ARG A 803 6.74 5.78 20.36
C ARG A 803 7.22 7.03 21.09
N LEU A 804 8.46 7.06 21.60
CA LEU A 804 9.05 8.26 22.24
C LEU A 804 8.97 9.50 21.33
N LYS A 805 9.35 9.36 20.06
CA LYS A 805 9.21 10.44 19.07
C LYS A 805 7.74 10.84 18.88
N GLY A 806 6.83 9.88 18.93
CA GLY A 806 5.39 10.10 18.88
C GLY A 806 4.88 10.90 20.08
N TYR A 807 5.13 10.44 21.30
CA TYR A 807 4.78 11.11 22.56
C TYR A 807 5.29 12.55 22.62
N ALA A 808 6.55 12.78 22.25
CA ALA A 808 7.12 14.11 22.20
C ALA A 808 6.37 15.03 21.22
N ALA A 809 5.97 14.51 20.05
CA ALA A 809 5.22 15.28 19.05
C ALA A 809 3.81 15.64 19.51
N ILE A 810 3.21 14.87 20.42
CA ILE A 810 1.93 15.18 21.07
C ILE A 810 2.13 15.78 22.47
N GLY A 811 3.32 16.29 22.78
CA GLY A 811 3.64 17.08 23.98
C GLY A 811 3.55 16.35 25.31
N TYR A 812 3.73 15.04 25.32
CA TYR A 812 3.90 14.29 26.57
C TYR A 812 5.30 14.53 27.15
N LYS A 813 5.34 14.59 28.49
CA LYS A 813 6.55 14.71 29.30
C LYS A 813 6.69 13.46 30.17
N THR A 814 7.90 13.00 30.45
CA THR A 814 8.10 11.88 31.38
C THR A 814 7.92 12.35 32.81
N ILE A 815 7.14 11.62 33.61
CA ILE A 815 7.24 11.76 35.06
C ILE A 815 8.37 10.86 35.52
N ASN A 816 9.41 11.45 36.10
CA ASN A 816 10.36 10.68 36.88
C ASN A 816 9.69 10.31 38.21
N THR A 817 8.93 9.22 38.23
CA THR A 817 8.52 8.61 39.49
C THR A 817 9.79 8.01 40.07
N ALA A 818 10.42 8.72 41.00
CA ALA A 818 11.50 8.18 41.81
C ALA A 818 11.10 6.78 42.31
N GLN A 819 11.68 5.75 41.71
CA GLN A 819 11.90 4.46 42.34
C GLN A 819 13.41 4.24 42.31
N PRO A 820 13.99 3.79 43.43
CA PRO A 820 15.40 3.93 43.71
C PRO A 820 16.18 3.17 42.65
N THR A 821 17.07 3.86 41.94
CA THR A 821 18.24 3.16 41.42
C THR A 821 18.95 2.53 42.61
N LEU A 822 19.58 1.36 42.40
CA LEU A 822 20.30 0.58 43.42
C LEU A 822 21.34 1.36 44.26
N PHE A 823 21.56 2.64 43.93
CA PHE A 823 22.45 3.58 44.58
C PHE A 823 21.77 4.95 44.57
N ASP A 824 21.07 5.32 45.65
CA ASP A 824 21.04 6.68 46.24
C ASP A 824 19.71 7.00 46.93
N HIS A 825 19.78 7.09 48.26
CA HIS A 825 18.86 7.85 49.09
C HIS A 825 19.33 9.30 49.11
N ILE A 826 18.73 10.18 48.31
CA ILE A 826 18.87 11.63 48.52
C ILE A 826 17.51 12.27 48.31
N ASN A 827 16.92 12.72 49.42
CA ASN A 827 15.76 13.60 49.44
C ASN A 827 16.15 14.99 48.94
N ASP A 828 15.19 15.63 48.27
CA ASP A 828 15.19 17.02 47.84
C ASP A 828 16.03 17.38 46.61
N ILE A 829 15.41 17.28 45.43
CA ILE A 829 15.75 18.15 44.30
C ILE A 829 14.45 18.77 43.75
N SER A 830 14.37 20.09 43.90
CA SER A 830 13.38 20.95 43.28
C SER A 830 13.36 20.77 41.76
N SER A 831 12.20 20.43 41.22
CA SER A 831 11.97 20.03 39.83
C SER A 831 12.10 21.20 38.85
N SER A 832 13.12 21.17 37.99
CA SER A 832 13.27 22.10 36.87
C SER A 832 12.44 21.65 35.66
N VAL A 833 11.80 22.60 34.96
CA VAL A 833 10.89 22.38 33.80
C VAL A 833 11.56 21.63 32.62
N VAL A 834 12.88 21.46 32.66
CA VAL A 834 13.70 20.89 31.58
C VAL A 834 13.95 19.38 31.76
N GLU A 835 13.89 18.84 32.98
CA GLU A 835 14.24 17.43 33.29
C GLU A 835 13.23 16.39 32.79
N ASN A 836 11.98 16.80 32.51
CA ASN A 836 10.89 15.89 32.18
C ASN A 836 10.59 15.78 30.66
N GLN A 837 11.45 16.28 29.77
CA GLN A 837 11.19 16.28 28.33
C GLN A 837 11.62 14.97 27.63
N ILE A 838 10.77 14.45 26.75
CA ILE A 838 11.10 13.27 25.93
C ILE A 838 12.09 13.66 24.82
N PHE A 839 13.20 12.93 24.72
CA PHE A 839 14.22 13.12 23.69
C PHE A 839 13.65 12.94 22.28
N ASN A 840 13.70 14.00 21.47
CA ASN A 840 13.31 13.95 20.05
C ASN A 840 14.45 14.32 19.08
N GLY A 841 15.69 14.45 19.58
CA GLY A 841 16.86 14.87 18.81
C GLY A 841 17.14 16.38 18.76
N SER A 842 16.17 17.22 19.13
CA SER A 842 16.31 18.70 19.10
C SER A 842 16.11 19.36 20.46
N THR A 843 15.24 18.81 21.31
CA THR A 843 14.83 19.44 22.58
C THR A 843 15.82 19.22 23.73
N PHE A 844 16.53 18.09 23.74
CA PHE A 844 17.41 17.72 24.85
C PHE A 844 18.88 18.14 24.64
N TYR A 845 19.23 18.69 23.47
CA TYR A 845 20.60 19.09 23.18
C TYR A 845 21.12 20.15 24.17
N ARG A 846 20.30 21.16 24.48
CA ARG A 846 20.67 22.23 25.43
C ARG A 846 20.88 21.73 26.87
N PRO A 847 19.96 20.98 27.50
CA PRO A 847 20.22 20.43 28.84
C PRO A 847 21.38 19.44 28.85
N TYR A 848 21.51 18.57 27.84
CA TYR A 848 22.62 17.62 27.76
C TYR A 848 23.98 18.33 27.64
N THR A 849 24.09 19.36 26.81
CA THR A 849 25.31 20.17 26.70
C THR A 849 25.58 21.00 27.97
N SER A 850 24.54 21.50 28.62
CA SER A 850 24.66 22.16 29.92
C SER A 850 25.19 21.22 31.02
N ASP A 851 24.80 19.95 30.99
CA ASP A 851 25.27 18.94 31.94
C ASP A 851 26.73 18.56 31.67
N LEU A 852 27.08 18.33 30.40
CA LEU A 852 28.47 18.07 29.98
C LEU A 852 29.42 19.22 30.36
N THR A 853 29.00 20.46 30.18
CA THR A 853 29.82 21.65 30.53
C THR A 853 29.99 21.86 32.03
N LYS A 854 29.14 21.27 32.87
CA LYS A 854 29.27 21.28 34.33
C LYS A 854 30.19 20.19 34.86
N ALA A 855 30.62 19.24 34.03
CA ALA A 855 31.53 18.18 34.44
C ALA A 855 32.86 18.79 34.92
N LYS A 856 33.38 18.31 36.05
CA LYS A 856 34.61 18.84 36.66
C LYS A 856 35.82 17.92 36.54
N ARG A 857 35.60 16.65 36.21
CA ARG A 857 36.64 15.62 36.33
C ARG A 857 36.63 14.63 35.17
N SER A 858 35.50 14.00 34.92
CA SER A 858 35.35 13.07 33.81
C SER A 858 33.94 13.03 33.26
N ILE A 859 33.83 12.59 32.01
CA ILE A 859 32.60 12.37 31.25
C ILE A 859 32.67 10.94 30.70
N VAL A 860 31.68 10.11 31.03
CA VAL A 860 31.56 8.75 30.51
C VAL A 860 30.33 8.66 29.64
N ILE A 861 30.50 8.32 28.36
CA ILE A 861 29.42 8.16 27.39
C ILE A 861 29.38 6.70 26.96
N SER A 862 28.33 5.98 27.34
CA SER A 862 28.06 4.64 26.81
C SER A 862 26.99 4.71 25.73
N SER A 863 27.34 4.37 24.49
CA SER A 863 26.41 4.34 23.37
C SER A 863 26.63 3.11 22.50
N PRO A 864 25.61 2.27 22.26
CA PRO A 864 25.76 1.07 21.43
C PRO A 864 26.11 1.38 19.97
N LYS A 865 25.86 2.61 19.48
CA LYS A 865 26.25 3.08 18.13
C LYS A 865 26.56 4.58 18.14
N LEU A 866 27.58 4.99 17.39
CA LEU A 866 27.89 6.39 17.12
C LEU A 866 27.55 6.73 15.66
N TYR A 867 27.01 7.92 15.40
CA TYR A 867 26.63 8.36 14.05
C TYR A 867 27.20 9.75 13.77
N ARG A 868 27.79 9.95 12.59
CA ARG A 868 28.25 11.24 12.04
C ARG A 868 29.26 11.98 12.95
N THR A 869 30.43 11.40 13.17
CA THR A 869 31.47 11.91 14.09
C THR A 869 32.17 13.20 13.60
N GLU A 870 32.33 13.40 12.29
CA GLU A 870 33.16 14.51 11.75
C GLU A 870 32.50 15.90 11.80
N GLN A 871 31.17 16.02 11.84
CA GLN A 871 30.44 17.30 11.84
C GLN A 871 29.42 17.39 12.99
N ASN A 872 29.68 16.71 14.11
CA ASN A 872 28.77 16.74 15.25
C ASN A 872 29.17 17.85 16.24
N PRO A 873 28.28 18.80 16.55
CA PRO A 873 28.51 19.82 17.58
C PRO A 873 28.89 19.24 18.95
N LEU A 874 28.41 18.04 19.30
CA LEU A 874 28.81 17.36 20.55
C LEU A 874 30.29 16.96 20.55
N VAL A 875 30.84 16.55 19.41
CA VAL A 875 32.26 16.18 19.32
C VAL A 875 33.14 17.41 19.50
N THR A 876 32.70 18.57 18.99
CA THR A 876 33.39 19.84 19.22
C THR A 876 33.38 20.22 20.69
N LEU A 877 32.21 20.14 21.34
CA LEU A 877 32.08 20.41 22.77
C LEU A 877 32.92 19.46 23.63
N LEU A 878 32.90 18.15 23.35
CA LEU A 878 33.70 17.18 24.09
C LEU A 878 35.20 17.44 23.88
N LYS A 879 35.63 17.82 22.68
CA LYS A 879 37.03 18.24 22.46
C LYS A 879 37.39 19.45 23.31
N GLU A 880 36.55 20.48 23.38
CA GLU A 880 36.79 21.66 24.21
C GLU A 880 36.91 21.29 25.70
N LEU A 881 36.02 20.44 26.21
CA LEU A 881 36.05 19.96 27.59
C LEU A 881 37.29 19.11 27.89
N ALA A 882 37.73 18.29 26.94
CA ALA A 882 38.99 17.55 27.07
C ALA A 882 40.21 18.48 27.14
N HIS A 883 40.23 19.56 26.35
CA HIS A 883 41.31 20.58 26.43
C HIS A 883 41.31 21.30 27.80
N GLN A 884 40.17 21.37 28.48
CA GLN A 884 40.05 21.91 29.83
C GLN A 884 40.46 20.90 30.93
N GLY A 885 40.95 19.72 30.56
CA GLY A 885 41.44 18.71 31.51
C GLY A 885 40.37 17.74 32.02
N ILE A 886 39.20 17.69 31.39
CA ILE A 886 38.15 16.71 31.71
C ILE A 886 38.42 15.42 30.96
N GLU A 887 38.50 14.30 31.68
CA GLU A 887 38.73 12.98 31.09
C GLU A 887 37.46 12.48 30.37
N ILE A 888 37.57 12.05 29.11
CA ILE A 888 36.42 11.63 28.31
C ILE A 888 36.58 10.16 27.91
N LEU A 889 35.65 9.33 28.35
CA LEU A 889 35.58 7.91 28.00
C LEU A 889 34.32 7.64 27.19
N ILE A 890 34.47 7.06 26.00
CA ILE A 890 33.34 6.66 25.15
C ILE A 890 33.37 5.14 24.98
N ILE A 891 32.28 4.48 25.37
CA ILE A 891 32.11 3.03 25.30
C ILE A 891 31.07 2.71 24.22
N THR A 892 31.43 1.88 23.23
CA THR A 892 30.53 1.49 22.14
C THR A 892 30.62 0.01 21.79
N ALA A 893 29.57 -0.53 21.16
CA ALA A 893 29.39 -1.96 20.92
C ALA A 893 29.77 -2.40 19.49
N ALA A 894 30.15 -1.48 18.60
CA ALA A 894 30.50 -1.80 17.22
C ALA A 894 31.79 -1.08 16.79
N GLU A 895 32.78 -1.82 16.31
CA GLU A 895 33.89 -1.28 15.52
C GLU A 895 33.41 -1.05 14.08
N ASN A 896 33.48 0.17 13.60
CA ASN A 896 33.40 0.53 12.19
C ASN A 896 34.51 1.56 11.90
N GLU A 897 34.99 1.71 10.67
CA GLU A 897 36.06 2.68 10.31
C GLU A 897 35.73 4.15 10.65
N GLN A 898 34.51 4.46 11.09
CA GLN A 898 34.04 5.79 11.51
C GLN A 898 33.91 5.99 13.03
N THR A 899 34.05 4.92 13.83
CA THR A 899 34.21 4.97 15.30
C THR A 899 35.67 4.89 15.64
#